data_AF-A0A0G0QU89-F1
#
_entry.id   AF-A0A0G0QU89-F1
#
_cell.length_a   1.000
_cell.length_b   1.000
_cell.length_c   1.000
_cell.angle_alpha   90.00
_cell.angle_beta   90.00
_cell.angle_gamma   90.00
#
_symmetry.space_group_name_H-M   'P 1'
#
loop_
_entity.id
_entity.type
_entity.pdbx_description
1 polymer ?
#
loop_
_entity_poly.entity_id
_entity_poly.type
_entity_poly.pdbx_seq_one_letter_code
_entity_poly.pdbx_strand_id
1 'polypeptide(L)'
;MVKNKNKNRKSFISKLHEHDHKRKANRKIVFFVVILMFVLSSFFAFQNVSQYHASIIPIRPVPAFDGTTMPVKQVPNWAHLTSAEFKMNFSSIPAAKLIPLPRYETGLLLDRTAKDDAHTNARITYPVVYLGNYKFDGIENIGSHPAIDIKIPMGTPIYAVANGFISKVEALSSGFGNHLVITHENAPDPNDSSKKTTLYSSYNHLSALNVTEGEVVLKGQQIALSGDSGLASAPHLHFQIDNDEAPWHPYWPFTYKDMSDAGVKTFNNAVDLGLGRANAELMTLHPMAYVQNHMIGSPVYDTNGIINNTQTTVPTNTNVNTNTNVNTTTSDNSANVSNGADLTLKVTSKTSYMWNEGIVFTITVYEGDEKFSGNFDGAITVSLSGSGLGMLDKTTLISSDFRGSTANVTLINPAPGSGSVTVEFRGKKYTSQVFEITAKGYNPNERVIFTEQTRDALQGSLLFADVSSSFPNYRSIQYLKDKNIIAGYEDGTFRPDQVVSRAEALKLIFEATNTPSRTAASIPFKDVKSTDWFVNYVMTGYLNNVVQGYTADNTFRPNNTVNKTEFLKMLLLAMKIDVNMSFAGFIYDDVSSSDWFASYVFYAKNKNLVPVVNNKFNPNEGMKRKDVAEVIYRVMVIKDMGADKYSDGLAVAQ
;
A
#
# COMPACT_ATOMS: atom_id res chain seq x y z
N MET A 1 -43.44 25.21 -82.86
CA MET A 1 -42.37 24.44 -82.16
C MET A 1 -41.60 25.21 -81.06
N VAL A 2 -41.69 26.55 -80.95
CA VAL A 2 -40.85 27.34 -80.01
C VAL A 2 -41.41 27.43 -78.57
N LYS A 3 -42.73 27.31 -78.36
CA LYS A 3 -43.33 27.38 -77.00
C LYS A 3 -43.05 26.15 -76.11
N ASN A 4 -42.76 24.97 -76.69
CA ASN A 4 -42.56 23.74 -75.91
C ASN A 4 -41.11 23.56 -75.39
N LYS A 5 -40.11 24.18 -76.04
CA LYS A 5 -38.71 24.16 -75.55
C LYS A 5 -38.50 25.01 -74.29
N ASN A 6 -39.25 26.10 -74.12
CA ASN A 6 -39.11 26.99 -72.96
C ASN A 6 -39.73 26.42 -71.67
N LYS A 7 -40.78 25.60 -71.78
CA LYS A 7 -41.43 24.97 -70.61
C LYS A 7 -40.54 23.88 -70.00
N ASN A 8 -39.89 23.08 -70.84
CA ASN A 8 -38.95 22.04 -70.40
C ASN A 8 -37.65 22.63 -69.83
N ARG A 9 -37.16 23.76 -70.38
CA ARG A 9 -35.96 24.43 -69.85
C ARG A 9 -36.20 25.07 -68.47
N LYS A 10 -37.38 25.69 -68.24
CA LYS A 10 -37.76 26.21 -66.92
C LYS A 10 -37.97 25.10 -65.87
N SER A 11 -38.57 23.98 -66.26
CA SER A 11 -38.71 22.81 -65.37
C SER A 11 -37.36 22.20 -65.00
N PHE A 12 -36.42 22.11 -65.95
CA PHE A 12 -35.08 21.59 -65.69
C PHE A 12 -34.25 22.52 -64.79
N ILE A 13 -34.30 23.83 -65.02
CA ILE A 13 -33.61 24.82 -64.17
C ILE A 13 -34.21 24.88 -62.76
N SER A 14 -35.55 24.75 -62.63
CA SER A 14 -36.23 24.63 -61.34
C SER A 14 -35.78 23.39 -60.56
N LYS A 15 -35.70 22.23 -61.23
CA LYS A 15 -35.20 20.99 -60.60
C LYS A 15 -33.72 21.08 -60.22
N LEU A 16 -32.88 21.76 -61.01
CA LEU A 16 -31.47 21.99 -60.65
C LEU A 16 -31.33 22.91 -59.43
N HIS A 17 -32.11 23.99 -59.36
CA HIS A 17 -32.11 24.89 -58.20
C HIS A 17 -32.62 24.19 -56.93
N GLU A 18 -33.66 23.37 -57.04
CA GLU A 18 -34.17 22.59 -55.89
C GLU A 18 -33.15 21.55 -55.39
N HIS A 19 -32.42 20.92 -56.31
CA HIS A 19 -31.38 19.95 -55.97
C HIS A 19 -30.13 20.62 -55.35
N ASP A 20 -29.77 21.83 -55.77
CA ASP A 20 -28.67 22.61 -55.19
C ASP A 20 -29.04 23.20 -53.82
N HIS A 21 -30.30 23.61 -53.63
CA HIS A 21 -30.82 24.01 -52.32
C HIS A 21 -30.85 22.84 -51.33
N LYS A 22 -31.28 21.65 -51.75
CA LYS A 22 -31.23 20.43 -50.91
C LYS A 22 -29.79 20.02 -50.57
N ARG A 23 -28.85 20.14 -51.51
CA ARG A 23 -27.42 19.89 -51.24
C ARG A 23 -26.80 20.90 -50.28
N LYS A 24 -27.12 22.19 -50.40
CA LYS A 24 -26.66 23.24 -49.46
C LYS A 24 -27.29 23.09 -48.08
N ALA A 25 -28.58 22.74 -48.00
CA ALA A 25 -29.25 22.45 -46.74
C ALA A 25 -28.62 21.22 -46.06
N ASN A 26 -28.38 20.14 -46.80
CA ASN A 26 -27.72 18.94 -46.26
C ASN A 26 -26.28 19.21 -45.83
N ARG A 27 -25.51 20.05 -46.54
CA ARG A 27 -24.16 20.46 -46.10
C ARG A 27 -24.20 21.28 -44.81
N LYS A 28 -25.19 22.18 -44.65
CA LYS A 28 -25.37 22.95 -43.41
C LYS A 28 -25.78 22.05 -42.23
N ILE A 29 -26.65 21.07 -42.47
CA ILE A 29 -27.06 20.09 -41.45
C ILE A 29 -25.87 19.21 -41.06
N VAL A 30 -25.10 18.69 -42.02
CA VAL A 30 -23.89 17.90 -41.72
C VAL A 30 -22.84 18.74 -40.97
N PHE A 31 -22.62 19.99 -41.37
CA PHE A 31 -21.70 20.89 -40.66
C PHE A 31 -22.18 21.19 -39.23
N PHE A 32 -23.49 21.38 -39.03
CA PHE A 32 -24.08 21.59 -37.72
C PHE A 32 -24.00 20.32 -36.86
N VAL A 33 -24.21 19.14 -37.43
CA VAL A 33 -24.06 17.85 -36.73
C VAL A 33 -22.61 17.57 -36.37
N VAL A 34 -21.63 17.93 -37.21
CA VAL A 34 -20.20 17.80 -36.91
C VAL A 34 -19.77 18.77 -35.81
N ILE A 35 -20.22 20.03 -35.84
CA ILE A 35 -19.98 20.98 -34.74
C ILE A 35 -20.68 20.52 -33.47
N LEU A 36 -21.92 20.04 -33.56
CA LEU A 36 -22.66 19.51 -32.42
C LEU A 36 -21.97 18.27 -31.85
N MET A 37 -21.43 17.38 -32.69
CA MET A 37 -20.60 16.24 -32.26
C MET A 37 -19.28 16.69 -31.65
N PHE A 38 -18.63 17.75 -32.16
CA PHE A 38 -17.43 18.34 -31.54
C PHE A 38 -17.73 19.01 -30.20
N VAL A 39 -18.87 19.70 -30.08
CA VAL A 39 -19.31 20.36 -28.84
C VAL A 39 -19.80 19.33 -27.84
N LEU A 40 -20.50 18.26 -28.26
CA LEU A 40 -20.86 17.13 -27.40
C LEU A 40 -19.66 16.29 -27.03
N SER A 41 -18.68 16.06 -27.92
CA SER A 41 -17.42 15.38 -27.54
C SER A 41 -16.61 16.23 -26.58
N SER A 42 -16.68 17.57 -26.70
CA SER A 42 -16.12 18.49 -25.71
C SER A 42 -16.90 18.42 -24.40
N PHE A 43 -18.23 18.42 -24.42
CA PHE A 43 -19.08 18.29 -23.23
C PHE A 43 -18.95 16.93 -22.53
N PHE A 44 -18.74 15.84 -23.27
CA PHE A 44 -18.45 14.51 -22.73
C PHE A 44 -16.98 14.36 -22.31
N ALA A 45 -16.04 15.14 -22.89
CA ALA A 45 -14.70 15.30 -22.34
C ALA A 45 -14.69 16.13 -21.04
N PHE A 46 -15.66 17.04 -20.87
CA PHE A 46 -15.83 17.85 -19.65
C PHE A 46 -16.66 17.17 -18.54
N GLN A 47 -17.42 16.11 -18.84
CA GLN A 47 -18.17 15.32 -17.85
C GLN A 47 -17.36 14.16 -17.24
N ASN A 48 -16.16 13.87 -17.75
CA ASN A 48 -15.21 12.91 -17.16
C ASN A 48 -14.09 13.58 -16.35
N VAL A 49 -14.29 14.83 -15.91
CA VAL A 49 -13.29 15.55 -15.10
C VAL A 49 -13.28 15.09 -13.63
N SER A 50 -14.11 14.12 -13.24
CA SER A 50 -14.03 13.45 -11.93
C SER A 50 -13.02 12.28 -11.85
N GLN A 51 -12.27 11.99 -12.92
CA GLN A 51 -11.30 10.88 -12.93
C GLN A 51 -9.81 11.29 -12.95
N TYR A 52 -9.48 12.56 -12.71
CA TYR A 52 -8.07 12.99 -12.55
C TYR A 52 -7.59 12.91 -11.09
N HIS A 53 -7.80 11.76 -10.44
CA HIS A 53 -7.37 11.47 -9.06
C HIS A 53 -6.33 10.34 -8.96
N ALA A 54 -5.66 9.99 -10.07
CA ALA A 54 -4.65 8.92 -10.06
C ALA A 54 -3.31 9.42 -10.58
N SER A 55 -2.63 10.26 -9.80
CA SER A 55 -1.16 10.42 -9.82
C SER A 55 -0.71 11.18 -8.57
N ILE A 56 -1.30 10.82 -7.44
CA ILE A 56 -1.06 11.52 -6.19
C ILE A 56 -1.21 10.43 -5.16
N ILE A 57 -0.17 10.19 -4.35
CA ILE A 57 -0.35 9.62 -3.03
C ILE A 57 -1.57 10.39 -2.47
N PRO A 58 -2.77 9.79 -2.30
CA PRO A 58 -3.49 10.24 -1.13
C PRO A 58 -2.46 10.00 -0.04
N ILE A 59 -2.06 11.03 0.72
CA ILE A 59 -1.57 10.79 2.06
C ILE A 59 -2.71 9.95 2.62
N ARG A 60 -2.63 8.61 2.51
CA ARG A 60 -3.45 7.74 3.31
C ARG A 60 -2.96 8.17 4.66
N PRO A 61 -3.80 8.81 5.49
CA PRO A 61 -3.37 9.09 6.83
C PRO A 61 -3.02 7.73 7.42
N VAL A 62 -1.73 7.38 7.44
CA VAL A 62 -1.24 6.23 8.17
C VAL A 62 -1.65 6.57 9.59
N PRO A 63 -2.55 5.78 10.19
CA PRO A 63 -3.03 6.13 11.51
C PRO A 63 -1.84 6.35 12.43
N ALA A 64 -1.88 7.43 13.20
CA ALA A 64 -0.76 7.81 14.03
C ALA A 64 -0.31 6.62 14.90
N PHE A 65 0.99 6.59 15.21
CA PHE A 65 1.51 5.62 16.15
C PHE A 65 0.75 5.74 17.48
N ASP A 66 -0.03 4.72 17.83
CA ASP A 66 -0.93 4.69 18.98
C ASP A 66 -0.53 3.57 19.96
N GLY A 67 0.77 3.25 19.99
CA GLY A 67 1.35 2.17 20.78
C GLY A 67 1.60 0.90 19.97
N THR A 68 1.92 -0.17 20.69
CA THR A 68 2.34 -1.45 20.10
C THR A 68 1.47 -2.63 20.56
N THR A 69 1.60 -3.76 19.88
CA THR A 69 1.07 -5.07 20.26
C THR A 69 2.10 -6.17 19.95
N MET A 70 1.88 -7.37 20.47
CA MET A 70 2.79 -8.48 20.24
C MET A 70 2.72 -8.97 18.78
N PRO A 71 3.87 -9.33 18.17
CA PRO A 71 3.91 -9.85 16.80
C PRO A 71 3.28 -11.24 16.66
N VAL A 72 3.13 -11.96 17.77
CA VAL A 72 2.49 -13.27 17.89
C VAL A 72 1.56 -13.25 19.10
N LYS A 73 0.34 -13.77 18.95
CA LYS A 73 -0.65 -13.80 20.05
C LYS A 73 -0.50 -15.02 20.95
N GLN A 74 -0.26 -16.18 20.36
CA GLN A 74 -0.22 -17.45 21.07
C GLN A 74 0.93 -18.31 20.57
N VAL A 75 1.50 -19.06 21.50
CA VAL A 75 2.53 -20.06 21.23
C VAL A 75 2.14 -21.38 21.91
N PRO A 76 2.72 -22.51 21.51
CA PRO A 76 2.54 -23.75 22.22
C PRO A 76 3.03 -23.66 23.67
N ASN A 77 2.31 -24.33 24.58
CA ASN A 77 2.80 -24.60 25.91
C ASN A 77 3.84 -25.73 25.83
N TRP A 78 5.07 -25.35 25.49
CA TRP A 78 6.21 -26.22 25.28
C TRP A 78 6.48 -27.19 26.44
N ALA A 79 6.20 -26.76 27.68
CA ALA A 79 6.35 -27.61 28.87
C ALA A 79 5.41 -28.84 28.88
N HIS A 80 4.31 -28.79 28.11
CA HIS A 80 3.25 -29.80 28.09
C HIS A 80 2.99 -30.41 26.70
N LEU A 81 3.94 -30.24 25.77
CA LEU A 81 3.90 -30.92 24.48
C LEU A 81 4.59 -32.29 24.53
N THR A 82 4.01 -33.26 23.86
CA THR A 82 4.70 -34.50 23.48
C THR A 82 5.71 -34.23 22.35
N SER A 83 6.66 -35.16 22.16
CA SER A 83 7.64 -35.05 21.07
C SER A 83 7.03 -35.01 19.67
N ALA A 84 5.82 -35.59 19.49
CA ALA A 84 5.10 -35.53 18.23
C ALA A 84 4.44 -34.16 18.02
N GLU A 85 3.80 -33.61 19.06
CA GLU A 85 3.16 -32.28 19.03
C GLU A 85 4.18 -31.16 18.81
N PHE A 86 5.41 -31.33 19.29
CA PHE A 86 6.50 -30.36 19.10
C PHE A 86 6.85 -30.08 17.64
N LYS A 87 6.47 -30.98 16.71
CA LYS A 87 6.73 -30.86 15.27
C LYS A 87 5.49 -30.50 14.45
N MET A 88 4.34 -30.33 15.10
CA MET A 88 3.09 -30.02 14.41
C MET A 88 3.08 -28.58 13.89
N ASN A 89 2.33 -28.33 12.82
CA ASN A 89 1.96 -26.98 12.39
C ASN A 89 1.01 -26.34 13.41
N PHE A 90 0.97 -25.00 13.46
CA PHE A 90 0.20 -24.26 14.46
C PHE A 90 -1.28 -24.69 14.53
N SER A 91 -1.92 -24.87 13.38
CA SER A 91 -3.33 -25.28 13.26
C SER A 91 -3.63 -26.69 13.77
N SER A 92 -2.61 -27.54 13.92
CA SER A 92 -2.74 -28.92 14.39
C SER A 92 -2.50 -29.07 15.89
N ILE A 93 -2.04 -28.02 16.57
CA ILE A 93 -1.81 -28.05 18.02
C ILE A 93 -3.16 -27.84 18.73
N PRO A 94 -3.52 -28.69 19.71
CA PRO A 94 -4.76 -28.52 20.47
C PRO A 94 -4.83 -27.14 21.13
N ALA A 95 -5.94 -26.44 21.01
CA ALA A 95 -6.11 -25.08 21.57
C ALA A 95 -5.84 -25.02 23.08
N ALA A 96 -6.15 -26.08 23.83
CA ALA A 96 -5.86 -26.20 25.27
C ALA A 96 -4.36 -26.24 25.60
N LYS A 97 -3.50 -26.48 24.60
CA LYS A 97 -2.04 -26.46 24.71
C LYS A 97 -1.43 -25.21 24.09
N LEU A 98 -2.23 -24.19 23.78
CA LEU A 98 -1.74 -22.88 23.38
C LEU A 98 -1.82 -21.92 24.57
N ILE A 99 -0.74 -21.19 24.80
CA ILE A 99 -0.65 -20.12 25.81
C ILE A 99 -0.44 -18.78 25.08
N PRO A 100 -0.78 -17.64 25.70
CA PRO A 100 -0.33 -16.35 25.19
C PRO A 100 1.19 -16.34 25.03
N LEU A 101 1.69 -15.54 24.07
CA LEU A 101 3.15 -15.33 23.95
C LEU A 101 3.71 -14.91 25.32
N PRO A 102 4.64 -15.69 25.92
CA PRO A 102 5.22 -15.35 27.21
C PRO A 102 5.88 -13.98 27.14
N ARG A 103 5.77 -13.19 28.20
CA ARG A 103 6.46 -11.91 28.29
C ARG A 103 7.97 -12.14 28.16
N TYR A 104 8.64 -11.31 27.38
CA TYR A 104 10.09 -11.36 27.23
C TYR A 104 10.75 -10.78 28.47
N GLU A 105 11.39 -11.64 29.26
CA GLU A 105 12.08 -11.28 30.51
C GLU A 105 13.39 -12.06 30.63
N THR A 106 14.52 -11.33 30.63
CA THR A 106 15.85 -11.93 30.68
C THR A 106 16.08 -12.76 31.95
N GLY A 107 15.47 -12.41 33.08
CA GLY A 107 15.54 -13.18 34.32
C GLY A 107 15.09 -14.65 34.14
N LEU A 108 13.98 -14.87 33.42
CA LEU A 108 13.48 -16.21 33.11
C LEU A 108 14.38 -16.99 32.15
N LEU A 109 15.09 -16.28 31.26
CA LEU A 109 15.98 -16.87 30.27
C LEU A 109 17.33 -17.30 30.88
N LEU A 110 17.81 -16.54 31.88
CA LEU A 110 19.10 -16.73 32.54
C LEU A 110 19.06 -17.77 33.68
N ASP A 111 17.94 -17.92 34.40
CA ASP A 111 17.80 -18.96 35.40
C ASP A 111 17.63 -20.34 34.73
N ARG A 112 18.75 -21.06 34.62
CA ARG A 112 18.82 -22.42 34.06
C ARG A 112 18.43 -23.50 35.09
N THR A 113 18.31 -23.13 36.36
CA THR A 113 18.03 -24.07 37.46
C THR A 113 16.53 -24.27 37.67
N ALA A 114 15.74 -23.25 37.39
CA ALA A 114 14.29 -23.30 37.44
C ALA A 114 13.70 -24.21 36.35
N LYS A 115 12.80 -25.12 36.77
CA LYS A 115 12.17 -26.15 35.93
C LYS A 115 10.65 -26.00 35.80
N ASP A 116 10.09 -24.92 36.31
CA ASP A 116 8.67 -24.63 36.14
C ASP A 116 8.32 -24.28 34.68
N ASP A 117 7.02 -24.25 34.41
CA ASP A 117 6.46 -24.02 33.09
C ASP A 117 6.81 -22.64 32.54
N ALA A 118 6.88 -21.61 33.39
CA ALA A 118 7.15 -20.24 32.93
C ALA A 118 8.57 -20.14 32.36
N HIS A 119 9.57 -20.66 33.10
CA HIS A 119 10.96 -20.69 32.63
C HIS A 119 11.13 -21.59 31.40
N THR A 120 10.46 -22.75 31.39
CA THR A 120 10.54 -23.68 30.26
C THR A 120 9.95 -23.07 28.98
N ASN A 121 8.76 -22.45 29.08
CA ASN A 121 8.12 -21.81 27.96
C ASN A 121 8.89 -20.58 27.47
N ALA A 122 9.41 -19.75 28.38
CA ALA A 122 10.21 -18.57 28.01
C ALA A 122 11.47 -18.97 27.24
N ARG A 123 12.27 -19.91 27.78
CA ARG A 123 13.54 -20.36 27.15
C ARG A 123 13.34 -21.03 25.79
N ILE A 124 12.28 -21.80 25.63
CA ILE A 124 11.99 -22.46 24.35
C ILE A 124 11.41 -21.47 23.34
N THR A 125 10.62 -20.49 23.78
CA THR A 125 10.02 -19.48 22.91
C THR A 125 11.04 -18.47 22.40
N TYR A 126 12.05 -18.12 23.20
CA TYR A 126 13.07 -17.12 22.85
C TYR A 126 14.48 -17.76 22.79
N PRO A 127 14.74 -18.66 21.83
CA PRO A 127 16.03 -19.33 21.72
C PRO A 127 17.19 -18.36 21.43
N VAL A 128 16.96 -17.35 20.57
CA VAL A 128 17.96 -16.32 20.23
C VAL A 128 17.45 -14.97 20.68
N VAL A 129 18.21 -14.37 21.59
CA VAL A 129 17.91 -13.08 22.23
C VAL A 129 18.55 -11.92 21.46
N TYR A 130 18.14 -10.69 21.77
CA TYR A 130 18.68 -9.49 21.13
C TYR A 130 20.19 -9.36 21.37
N LEU A 131 20.94 -9.14 20.29
CA LEU A 131 22.40 -9.16 20.26
C LEU A 131 22.98 -10.43 20.90
N GLY A 132 22.24 -11.53 20.78
CA GLY A 132 22.60 -12.84 21.29
C GLY A 132 23.47 -13.63 20.31
N ASN A 133 23.75 -14.86 20.72
CA ASN A 133 24.49 -15.86 19.95
C ASN A 133 23.58 -17.07 19.63
N TYR A 134 24.06 -18.01 18.82
CA TYR A 134 23.37 -19.25 18.48
C TYR A 134 23.68 -20.43 19.43
N LYS A 135 24.16 -20.14 20.65
CA LYS A 135 24.36 -21.15 21.71
C LYS A 135 23.11 -21.35 22.57
N PHE A 136 22.07 -20.54 22.35
CA PHE A 136 20.78 -20.61 23.05
C PHE A 136 20.94 -20.52 24.58
N ASP A 137 21.91 -19.71 25.03
CA ASP A 137 22.25 -19.46 26.43
C ASP A 137 21.40 -18.34 27.07
N GLY A 138 20.61 -17.64 26.26
CA GLY A 138 19.68 -16.59 26.72
C GLY A 138 20.38 -15.31 27.17
N ILE A 139 21.67 -15.17 26.87
CA ILE A 139 22.48 -14.01 27.25
C ILE A 139 22.46 -13.00 26.10
N GLU A 140 21.98 -11.79 26.39
CA GLU A 140 21.97 -10.67 25.45
C GLU A 140 23.36 -10.02 25.31
N ASN A 141 23.55 -9.28 24.22
CA ASN A 141 24.72 -8.43 23.97
C ASN A 141 26.08 -9.16 23.90
N ILE A 142 26.09 -10.47 23.73
CA ILE A 142 27.34 -11.26 23.61
C ILE A 142 27.61 -11.76 22.18
N GLY A 143 26.64 -11.66 21.28
CA GLY A 143 26.80 -11.89 19.85
C GLY A 143 26.33 -10.70 19.03
N SER A 144 26.10 -10.89 17.73
CA SER A 144 25.69 -9.81 16.82
C SER A 144 24.36 -10.04 16.13
N HIS A 145 23.51 -10.93 16.66
CA HIS A 145 22.17 -11.16 16.12
C HIS A 145 21.24 -9.96 16.38
N PRO A 146 20.81 -9.18 15.36
CA PRO A 146 20.07 -7.92 15.56
C PRO A 146 18.59 -8.11 15.95
N ALA A 147 18.10 -9.35 15.94
CA ALA A 147 16.70 -9.68 16.16
C ALA A 147 16.48 -10.53 17.41
N ILE A 148 15.21 -10.75 17.74
CA ILE A 148 14.79 -11.87 18.60
C ILE A 148 14.18 -12.94 17.70
N ASP A 149 14.71 -14.16 17.78
CA ASP A 149 14.08 -15.31 17.14
C ASP A 149 13.03 -15.87 18.09
N ILE A 150 11.77 -15.78 17.68
CA ILE A 150 10.62 -16.32 18.42
C ILE A 150 10.29 -17.69 17.84
N LYS A 151 10.59 -18.75 18.58
CA LYS A 151 10.26 -20.12 18.19
C LYS A 151 8.75 -20.29 18.18
N ILE A 152 8.22 -20.61 17.01
CA ILE A 152 6.78 -20.85 16.79
C ILE A 152 6.60 -21.91 15.71
N PRO A 153 5.54 -22.74 15.77
CA PRO A 153 5.21 -23.69 14.72
C PRO A 153 5.05 -23.01 13.35
N MET A 154 5.30 -23.73 12.26
CA MET A 154 4.96 -23.24 10.92
C MET A 154 3.45 -22.96 10.82
N GLY A 155 3.09 -21.88 10.12
CA GLY A 155 1.70 -21.46 9.94
C GLY A 155 1.12 -20.68 11.13
N THR A 156 1.95 -20.25 12.08
CA THR A 156 1.52 -19.38 13.19
C THR A 156 1.19 -17.98 12.63
N PRO A 157 0.02 -17.40 12.93
CA PRO A 157 -0.32 -16.04 12.51
C PRO A 157 0.64 -14.99 13.07
N ILE A 158 1.16 -14.13 12.17
CA ILE A 158 2.04 -13.00 12.49
C ILE A 158 1.26 -11.70 12.32
N TYR A 159 1.44 -10.76 13.27
CA TYR A 159 0.69 -9.52 13.36
C TYR A 159 1.59 -8.29 13.31
N ALA A 160 1.09 -7.21 12.70
CA ALA A 160 1.76 -5.91 12.71
C ALA A 160 1.83 -5.37 14.14
N VAL A 161 3.03 -5.08 14.62
CA VAL A 161 3.21 -4.60 16.00
C VAL A 161 2.69 -3.19 16.22
N ALA A 162 2.59 -2.36 15.18
CA ALA A 162 2.07 -1.00 15.24
C ALA A 162 1.47 -0.58 13.89
N ASN A 163 0.73 0.54 13.89
CA ASN A 163 0.26 1.15 12.65
C ASN A 163 1.45 1.53 11.78
N GLY A 164 1.32 1.36 10.47
CA GLY A 164 2.37 1.69 9.53
C GLY A 164 1.95 1.38 8.10
N PHE A 165 2.92 1.40 7.20
CA PHE A 165 2.74 0.89 5.86
C PHE A 165 3.83 -0.10 5.51
N ILE A 166 3.51 -1.04 4.63
CA ILE A 166 4.47 -2.04 4.16
C ILE A 166 5.47 -1.37 3.22
N SER A 167 6.71 -1.20 3.64
CA SER A 167 7.77 -0.59 2.83
C SER A 167 8.58 -1.60 2.02
N LYS A 168 8.49 -2.89 2.38
CA LYS A 168 9.12 -3.99 1.63
C LYS A 168 8.35 -5.28 1.78
N VAL A 169 8.22 -6.04 0.69
CA VAL A 169 7.80 -7.45 0.67
C VAL A 169 8.69 -8.20 -0.29
N GLU A 170 9.44 -9.18 0.19
CA GLU A 170 10.38 -9.92 -0.63
C GLU A 170 10.32 -11.42 -0.34
N ALA A 171 10.44 -12.23 -1.40
CA ALA A 171 10.43 -13.69 -1.32
C ALA A 171 11.77 -14.23 -1.83
N LEU A 172 12.67 -14.56 -0.90
CA LEU A 172 14.02 -15.04 -1.21
C LEU A 172 14.22 -16.51 -0.80
N SER A 173 15.06 -17.21 -1.55
CA SER A 173 15.49 -18.58 -1.22
C SER A 173 16.65 -18.63 -0.21
N SER A 174 17.21 -17.48 0.20
CA SER A 174 18.36 -17.38 1.09
C SER A 174 18.22 -16.17 2.04
N GLY A 175 19.16 -16.01 2.97
CA GLY A 175 19.13 -14.94 3.96
C GLY A 175 17.86 -14.98 4.81
N PHE A 176 17.18 -13.84 4.89
CA PHE A 176 15.91 -13.63 5.61
C PHE A 176 14.72 -14.45 5.07
N GLY A 177 14.85 -15.08 3.90
CA GLY A 177 13.76 -15.84 3.30
C GLY A 177 12.63 -14.94 2.80
N ASN A 178 11.40 -15.42 2.89
CA ASN A 178 10.24 -14.58 2.69
C ASN A 178 10.12 -13.63 3.88
N HIS A 179 10.08 -12.34 3.61
CA HIS A 179 10.05 -11.33 4.64
C HIS A 179 9.28 -10.09 4.20
N LEU A 180 8.92 -9.28 5.20
CA LEU A 180 8.31 -7.97 4.99
C LEU A 180 8.84 -6.97 6.00
N VAL A 181 8.76 -5.69 5.65
CA VAL A 181 9.11 -4.55 6.51
C VAL A 181 7.94 -3.60 6.60
N ILE A 182 7.61 -3.16 7.81
CA ILE A 182 6.64 -2.11 8.09
C ILE A 182 7.40 -0.85 8.51
N THR A 183 7.15 0.26 7.84
CA THR A 183 7.63 1.57 8.25
C THR A 183 6.62 2.23 9.18
N HIS A 184 7.11 2.68 10.35
CA HIS A 184 6.35 3.34 11.39
C HIS A 184 6.81 4.80 11.50
N GLU A 185 6.06 5.69 10.87
CA GLU A 185 6.32 7.13 10.98
C GLU A 185 5.83 7.67 12.33
N ASN A 186 6.53 8.70 12.85
CA ASN A 186 6.18 9.39 14.08
C ASN A 186 6.10 8.46 15.33
N ALA A 187 6.88 7.39 15.34
CA ALA A 187 7.03 6.52 16.49
C ALA A 187 7.81 7.24 17.60
N PRO A 188 7.53 6.98 18.90
CA PRO A 188 8.37 7.47 19.99
C PRO A 188 9.83 7.06 19.80
N ASP A 189 10.73 8.03 19.92
CA ASP A 189 12.16 7.77 19.87
C ASP A 189 12.58 6.88 21.07
N PRO A 190 13.41 5.84 20.84
CA PRO A 190 13.79 4.88 21.88
C PRO A 190 14.67 5.48 22.99
N ASN A 191 15.40 6.55 22.69
CA ASN A 191 16.34 7.20 23.60
C ASN A 191 15.74 8.47 24.24
N ASP A 192 14.76 9.09 23.59
CA ASP A 192 14.10 10.31 24.05
C ASP A 192 12.61 10.31 23.70
N SER A 193 11.77 9.81 24.61
CA SER A 193 10.31 9.70 24.42
C SER A 193 9.58 11.02 24.07
N SER A 194 10.23 12.18 24.24
CA SER A 194 9.70 13.49 23.81
C SER A 194 9.83 13.73 22.30
N LYS A 195 10.71 12.98 21.63
CA LYS A 195 10.97 13.04 20.19
C LYS A 195 10.25 11.93 19.44
N LYS A 196 10.09 12.19 18.15
CA LYS A 196 9.51 11.26 17.19
C LYS A 196 10.60 10.86 16.18
N THR A 197 10.60 9.59 15.80
CA THR A 197 11.49 9.04 14.78
C THR A 197 10.72 8.12 13.83
N THR A 198 11.40 7.62 12.81
CA THR A 198 10.91 6.56 11.93
C THR A 198 11.56 5.24 12.33
N LEU A 199 10.75 4.21 12.53
CA LEU A 199 11.23 2.86 12.84
C LEU A 199 10.76 1.87 11.79
N TYR A 200 11.51 0.78 11.63
CA TYR A 200 11.22 -0.26 10.64
C TYR A 200 11.12 -1.60 11.34
N SER A 201 9.92 -2.17 11.46
CA SER A 201 9.78 -3.53 11.99
C SER A 201 9.85 -4.54 10.86
N SER A 202 10.72 -5.53 10.98
CA SER A 202 10.88 -6.60 10.00
C SER A 202 10.45 -7.96 10.56
N TYR A 203 9.85 -8.76 9.68
CA TYR A 203 9.27 -10.05 9.98
C TYR A 203 9.77 -11.02 8.92
N ASN A 204 10.58 -11.99 9.35
CA ASN A 204 11.39 -12.79 8.43
C ASN A 204 11.11 -14.29 8.59
N HIS A 205 11.63 -15.09 7.65
CA HIS A 205 11.44 -16.54 7.56
C HIS A 205 9.97 -16.96 7.40
N LEU A 206 9.15 -16.15 6.75
CA LEU A 206 7.70 -16.37 6.62
C LEU A 206 7.38 -17.51 5.63
N SER A 207 6.23 -18.17 5.82
CA SER A 207 5.72 -19.17 4.86
C SER A 207 4.69 -18.57 3.89
N ALA A 208 3.96 -17.54 4.34
CA ALA A 208 3.00 -16.81 3.53
C ALA A 208 3.03 -15.32 3.89
N LEU A 209 2.89 -14.49 2.86
CA LEU A 209 2.83 -13.03 2.94
C LEU A 209 1.39 -12.62 2.60
N ASN A 210 0.68 -12.00 3.54
CA ASN A 210 -0.75 -11.66 3.39
C ASN A 210 -0.97 -10.19 3.02
N VAL A 211 0.12 -9.46 2.74
CA VAL A 211 0.13 -8.02 2.48
C VAL A 211 1.02 -7.71 1.29
N THR A 212 0.86 -6.52 0.72
CA THR A 212 1.68 -6.03 -0.40
C THR A 212 2.36 -4.71 -0.08
N GLU A 213 3.46 -4.39 -0.76
CA GLU A 213 4.15 -3.09 -0.62
C GLU A 213 3.20 -1.91 -0.86
N GLY A 214 3.28 -0.90 -0.01
CA GLY A 214 2.41 0.28 0.01
C GLY A 214 1.09 0.08 0.77
N GLU A 215 0.77 -1.13 1.23
CA GLU A 215 -0.42 -1.38 2.06
C GLU A 215 -0.29 -0.71 3.43
N VAL A 216 -1.33 0.01 3.86
CA VAL A 216 -1.42 0.51 5.24
C VAL A 216 -1.93 -0.61 6.11
N VAL A 217 -1.18 -0.91 7.17
CA VAL A 217 -1.53 -1.94 8.14
C VAL A 217 -1.79 -1.32 9.51
N LEU A 218 -2.77 -1.86 10.20
CA LEU A 218 -3.09 -1.44 11.56
C LEU A 218 -2.41 -2.33 12.58
N LYS A 219 -2.09 -1.77 13.75
CA LYS A 219 -1.65 -2.50 14.93
C LYS A 219 -2.57 -3.70 15.17
N GLY A 220 -2.00 -4.91 15.17
CA GLY A 220 -2.73 -6.15 15.42
C GLY A 220 -3.44 -6.76 14.20
N GLN A 221 -3.28 -6.17 13.00
CA GLN A 221 -3.65 -6.80 11.74
C GLN A 221 -2.74 -8.01 11.48
N GLN A 222 -3.31 -9.14 11.05
CA GLN A 222 -2.51 -10.27 10.61
C GLN A 222 -1.89 -9.95 9.25
N ILE A 223 -0.57 -10.10 9.14
CA ILE A 223 0.20 -9.70 7.97
C ILE A 223 0.91 -10.88 7.28
N ALA A 224 1.09 -12.00 7.98
CA ALA A 224 1.81 -13.15 7.46
C ALA A 224 1.54 -14.42 8.26
N LEU A 225 2.11 -15.54 7.80
CA LEU A 225 2.24 -16.78 8.54
C LEU A 225 3.72 -17.12 8.73
N SER A 226 4.08 -17.60 9.92
CA SER A 226 5.44 -18.08 10.21
C SER A 226 5.85 -19.25 9.33
N GLY A 227 7.14 -19.38 9.07
CA GLY A 227 7.71 -20.47 8.29
C GLY A 227 9.16 -20.71 8.68
N ASP A 228 9.88 -21.34 7.76
CA ASP A 228 11.30 -21.66 7.81
C ASP A 228 11.98 -21.35 6.46
N SER A 229 11.50 -20.33 5.76
CA SER A 229 12.08 -19.91 4.47
C SER A 229 13.48 -19.29 4.64
N GLY A 230 14.28 -19.28 3.56
CA GLY A 230 15.64 -18.71 3.58
C GLY A 230 16.65 -19.61 4.29
N LEU A 231 17.47 -19.04 5.17
CA LEU A 231 18.49 -19.77 5.95
C LEU A 231 17.99 -20.29 7.31
N ALA A 232 16.69 -20.21 7.58
CA ALA A 232 16.11 -20.76 8.81
C ALA A 232 16.33 -22.27 8.90
N SER A 233 16.78 -22.73 10.07
CA SER A 233 17.00 -24.16 10.34
C SER A 233 15.77 -24.88 10.93
N ALA A 234 14.77 -24.11 11.35
CA ALA A 234 13.49 -24.58 11.88
C ALA A 234 12.46 -23.44 11.83
N PRO A 235 11.15 -23.72 11.94
CA PRO A 235 10.14 -22.68 12.00
C PRO A 235 10.31 -21.73 13.18
N HIS A 236 10.39 -20.44 12.89
CA HIS A 236 10.45 -19.34 13.85
C HIS A 236 10.08 -18.01 13.18
N LEU A 237 9.85 -16.97 13.98
CA LEU A 237 9.80 -15.59 13.51
C LEU A 237 11.10 -14.89 13.93
N HIS A 238 11.89 -14.44 12.97
CA HIS A 238 12.98 -13.51 13.21
C HIS A 238 12.42 -12.08 13.17
N PHE A 239 12.25 -11.49 14.36
CA PHE A 239 11.60 -10.20 14.56
C PHE A 239 12.61 -9.13 14.99
N GLN A 240 12.73 -8.08 14.18
CA GLN A 240 13.74 -7.02 14.34
C GLN A 240 13.11 -5.65 14.16
N ILE A 241 13.68 -4.64 14.83
CA ILE A 241 13.32 -3.25 14.66
C ILE A 241 14.59 -2.46 14.34
N ASP A 242 14.62 -1.83 13.17
CA ASP A 242 15.71 -0.94 12.75
C ASP A 242 15.33 0.52 13.02
N ASN A 243 16.34 1.35 13.30
CA ASN A 243 16.17 2.80 13.32
C ASN A 243 16.34 3.40 11.91
N ASP A 244 16.16 4.72 11.81
CA ASP A 244 16.29 5.49 10.57
C ASP A 244 17.73 5.72 10.11
N GLU A 245 18.72 5.48 10.98
CA GLU A 245 20.14 5.54 10.62
C GLU A 245 20.60 4.26 9.90
N ALA A 246 19.86 3.16 10.03
CA ALA A 246 20.20 1.91 9.37
C ALA A 246 20.17 2.07 7.83
N PRO A 247 21.24 1.69 7.12
CA PRO A 247 21.37 1.95 5.69
C PRO A 247 20.42 1.11 4.80
N TRP A 248 19.84 0.04 5.35
CA TRP A 248 18.86 -0.82 4.69
C TRP A 248 18.04 -1.58 5.73
N HIS A 249 16.88 -2.11 5.32
CA HIS A 249 15.95 -2.86 6.19
C HIS A 249 15.49 -4.15 5.48
N PRO A 250 15.52 -5.33 6.14
CA PRO A 250 16.10 -5.58 7.47
C PRO A 250 17.62 -5.40 7.49
N TYR A 251 18.15 -4.71 8.50
CA TYR A 251 19.59 -4.49 8.64
C TYR A 251 20.35 -5.75 9.07
N TRP A 252 21.58 -5.94 8.57
CA TRP A 252 22.47 -7.00 9.05
C TRP A 252 23.89 -6.45 9.25
N PRO A 253 24.56 -6.73 10.39
CA PRO A 253 25.74 -5.95 10.83
C PRO A 253 27.08 -6.29 10.18
N PHE A 254 27.14 -7.33 9.34
CA PHE A 254 28.38 -7.75 8.68
C PHE A 254 28.12 -8.48 7.36
N THR A 255 29.10 -8.46 6.46
CA THR A 255 29.05 -9.17 5.17
C THR A 255 29.90 -10.44 5.20
N TYR A 256 29.75 -11.31 4.19
CA TYR A 256 30.68 -12.43 3.99
C TYR A 256 32.13 -11.98 3.80
N LYS A 257 32.34 -10.77 3.26
CA LYS A 257 33.67 -10.19 3.16
C LYS A 257 34.24 -9.88 4.54
N ASP A 258 33.46 -9.26 5.43
CA ASP A 258 33.90 -8.96 6.79
C ASP A 258 34.23 -10.25 7.57
N MET A 259 33.47 -11.32 7.35
CA MET A 259 33.77 -12.64 7.91
C MET A 259 35.11 -13.18 7.40
N SER A 260 35.34 -13.11 6.09
CA SER A 260 36.59 -13.55 5.46
C SER A 260 37.78 -12.75 5.98
N ASP A 261 37.65 -11.43 6.07
CA ASP A 261 38.69 -10.52 6.57
C ASP A 261 38.99 -10.76 8.06
N ALA A 262 37.98 -11.13 8.84
CA ALA A 262 38.12 -11.53 10.25
C ALA A 262 38.63 -12.97 10.44
N GLY A 263 38.87 -13.73 9.37
CA GLY A 263 39.29 -15.13 9.43
C GLY A 263 38.21 -16.09 9.96
N VAL A 264 36.94 -15.69 9.92
CA VAL A 264 35.80 -16.45 10.43
C VAL A 264 35.17 -17.28 9.30
N LYS A 265 35.13 -18.61 9.49
CA LYS A 265 34.76 -19.56 8.42
C LYS A 265 33.26 -19.80 8.25
N THR A 266 32.45 -19.53 9.27
CA THR A 266 31.01 -19.84 9.24
C THR A 266 30.19 -18.67 9.77
N PHE A 267 28.99 -18.50 9.22
CA PHE A 267 28.07 -17.43 9.60
C PHE A 267 27.71 -17.50 11.09
N ASN A 268 27.37 -18.69 11.57
CA ASN A 268 27.02 -18.87 12.98
C ASN A 268 28.18 -18.49 13.91
N ASN A 269 29.42 -18.83 13.55
CA ASN A 269 30.59 -18.44 14.34
C ASN A 269 30.83 -16.92 14.30
N ALA A 270 30.50 -16.25 13.19
CA ALA A 270 30.58 -14.79 13.11
C ALA A 270 29.58 -14.10 14.06
N VAL A 271 28.35 -14.62 14.12
CA VAL A 271 27.33 -14.16 15.08
C VAL A 271 27.77 -14.43 16.52
N ASP A 272 28.25 -15.65 16.81
CA ASP A 272 28.69 -16.05 18.15
C ASP A 272 29.89 -15.26 18.67
N LEU A 273 30.76 -14.80 17.76
CA LEU A 273 31.90 -13.93 18.07
C LEU A 273 31.51 -12.45 18.17
N GLY A 274 30.27 -12.08 17.82
CA GLY A 274 29.81 -10.70 17.83
C GLY A 274 30.41 -9.84 16.72
N LEU A 275 30.75 -10.43 15.57
CA LEU A 275 31.25 -9.66 14.42
C LEU A 275 30.21 -8.59 14.04
N GLY A 276 30.63 -7.32 13.98
CA GLY A 276 29.73 -6.21 13.67
C GLY A 276 28.75 -5.80 14.78
N ARG A 277 28.86 -6.35 16.01
CA ARG A 277 27.90 -6.05 17.10
C ARG A 277 27.72 -4.55 17.35
N ALA A 278 28.80 -3.76 17.33
CA ALA A 278 28.71 -2.31 17.50
C ALA A 278 27.82 -1.62 16.44
N ASN A 279 27.82 -2.14 15.20
CA ASN A 279 26.92 -1.66 14.16
C ASN A 279 25.47 -2.09 14.42
N ALA A 280 25.25 -3.33 14.88
CA ALA A 280 23.91 -3.78 15.27
C ALA A 280 23.34 -2.93 16.42
N GLU A 281 24.15 -2.65 17.44
CA GLU A 281 23.79 -1.76 18.57
C GLU A 281 23.43 -0.35 18.10
N LEU A 282 24.12 0.17 17.07
CA LEU A 282 23.90 1.51 16.54
C LEU A 282 22.66 1.58 15.63
N MET A 283 22.41 0.54 14.83
CA MET A 283 21.41 0.57 13.74
C MET A 283 20.07 -0.08 14.11
N THR A 284 20.01 -0.84 15.21
CA THR A 284 18.82 -1.59 15.60
C THR A 284 18.39 -1.29 17.03
N LEU A 285 17.13 -1.59 17.34
CA LEU A 285 16.55 -1.45 18.66
C LEU A 285 16.32 -2.84 19.25
N HIS A 286 16.36 -2.93 20.58
CA HIS A 286 15.85 -4.12 21.28
C HIS A 286 14.35 -4.29 21.00
N PRO A 287 13.93 -5.28 20.19
CA PRO A 287 12.62 -5.24 19.55
C PRO A 287 11.50 -5.55 20.56
N MET A 288 11.71 -6.52 21.45
CA MET A 288 10.73 -6.86 22.48
C MET A 288 10.70 -5.83 23.61
N ALA A 289 11.83 -5.20 23.96
CA ALA A 289 11.81 -4.11 24.93
C ALA A 289 11.02 -2.90 24.39
N TYR A 290 11.25 -2.53 23.12
CA TYR A 290 10.49 -1.44 22.50
C TYR A 290 9.00 -1.75 22.43
N VAL A 291 8.63 -2.94 21.95
CA VAL A 291 7.23 -3.39 21.90
C VAL A 291 6.62 -3.36 23.31
N GLN A 292 7.25 -3.98 24.32
CA GLN A 292 6.67 -4.07 25.66
C GLN A 292 6.52 -2.72 26.37
N ASN A 293 7.42 -1.77 26.13
CA ASN A 293 7.37 -0.44 26.74
C ASN A 293 6.30 0.48 26.14
N HIS A 294 5.81 0.17 24.93
CA HIS A 294 4.84 0.99 24.20
C HIS A 294 3.47 0.34 24.02
N MET A 295 3.20 -0.79 24.70
CA MET A 295 1.87 -1.41 24.68
C MET A 295 0.87 -0.54 25.46
N ILE A 296 -0.23 -0.15 24.81
CA ILE A 296 -1.34 0.58 25.45
C ILE A 296 -2.47 -0.41 25.77
N GLY A 297 -2.90 -0.47 27.05
CA GLY A 297 -3.98 -1.34 27.51
C GLY A 297 -3.55 -2.76 27.91
N SER A 298 -2.31 -2.94 28.38
CA SER A 298 -1.73 -4.25 28.73
C SER A 298 -2.67 -5.15 29.56
N PRO A 299 -2.70 -6.47 29.27
CA PRO A 299 -3.21 -7.44 30.23
C PRO A 299 -2.46 -7.30 31.55
N VAL A 300 -3.17 -7.33 32.67
CA VAL A 300 -2.55 -7.50 33.99
C VAL A 300 -2.03 -8.95 34.03
N TYR A 301 -0.72 -9.11 33.93
CA TYR A 301 -0.06 -10.40 34.13
C TYR A 301 0.03 -10.64 35.64
N ASP A 302 -0.59 -11.72 36.14
CA ASP A 302 -0.30 -12.17 37.50
C ASP A 302 1.08 -12.84 37.56
N THR A 303 1.60 -13.01 38.78
CA THR A 303 2.94 -13.55 39.03
C THR A 303 3.16 -14.99 38.57
N ASN A 304 2.14 -15.64 37.99
CA ASN A 304 2.17 -17.05 37.57
C ASN A 304 1.89 -17.25 36.08
N GLY A 305 1.62 -16.20 35.30
CA GLY A 305 1.54 -16.28 33.83
C GLY A 305 0.40 -17.13 33.25
N ILE A 306 -0.67 -17.43 34.01
CA ILE A 306 -1.83 -18.21 33.53
C ILE A 306 -3.11 -17.38 33.62
N ILE A 307 -3.78 -17.20 32.47
CA ILE A 307 -5.11 -16.58 32.41
C ILE A 307 -6.16 -17.61 32.86
N ASN A 308 -6.78 -17.39 34.03
CA ASN A 308 -8.03 -18.06 34.36
C ASN A 308 -9.19 -17.33 33.68
N ASN A 309 -9.81 -17.95 32.67
CA ASN A 309 -11.24 -17.74 32.48
C ASN A 309 -11.94 -19.02 31.98
N THR A 310 -13.02 -19.32 32.68
CA THR A 310 -13.81 -20.54 32.70
C THR A 310 -14.61 -20.77 31.40
N GLN A 311 -14.31 -21.90 30.75
CA GLN A 311 -15.19 -22.96 30.21
C GLN A 311 -16.53 -22.61 29.50
N THR A 312 -16.66 -23.08 28.25
CA THR A 312 -17.75 -23.97 27.73
C THR A 312 -17.39 -24.39 26.28
N THR A 313 -16.70 -25.52 26.06
CA THR A 313 -17.18 -26.89 25.69
C THR A 313 -17.71 -27.10 24.24
N VAL A 314 -16.84 -27.66 23.36
CA VAL A 314 -16.91 -28.92 22.52
C VAL A 314 -18.21 -29.20 21.68
N PRO A 315 -18.25 -29.77 20.43
CA PRO A 315 -17.33 -30.76 19.80
C PRO A 315 -16.92 -30.62 18.31
N THR A 316 -16.02 -31.54 17.99
CA THR A 316 -15.26 -32.00 16.80
C THR A 316 -16.03 -32.58 15.59
N ASN A 317 -15.25 -32.82 14.50
CA ASN A 317 -15.41 -33.75 13.36
C ASN A 317 -16.02 -33.13 12.07
N THR A 318 -15.61 -33.40 10.82
CA THR A 318 -14.63 -34.31 10.19
C THR A 318 -14.51 -33.90 8.71
N ASN A 319 -13.31 -34.07 8.13
CA ASN A 319 -12.92 -34.33 6.72
C ASN A 319 -13.82 -34.00 5.50
N VAL A 320 -13.12 -33.57 4.43
CA VAL A 320 -13.29 -33.80 2.97
C VAL A 320 -13.75 -32.60 2.09
N ASN A 321 -13.00 -32.47 0.99
CA ASN A 321 -13.01 -31.57 -0.18
C ASN A 321 -14.12 -31.85 -1.29
N THR A 322 -14.55 -30.91 -2.19
CA THR A 322 -14.51 -30.92 -3.73
C THR A 322 -15.28 -29.82 -4.60
N ASN A 323 -14.65 -28.84 -5.36
CA ASN A 323 -15.10 -27.50 -6.03
C ASN A 323 -16.58 -27.14 -6.36
N THR A 324 -17.18 -25.95 -5.99
CA THR A 324 -18.39 -25.26 -6.62
C THR A 324 -19.12 -23.99 -5.99
N ASN A 325 -19.99 -23.31 -6.74
CA ASN A 325 -20.63 -22.00 -6.40
C ASN A 325 -21.73 -21.96 -5.30
N VAL A 326 -21.81 -20.86 -4.54
CA VAL A 326 -22.78 -20.64 -3.43
C VAL A 326 -24.07 -19.95 -3.87
N ASN A 327 -25.24 -20.54 -3.53
CA ASN A 327 -26.57 -19.90 -3.57
C ASN A 327 -27.15 -19.92 -2.14
N THR A 328 -27.83 -18.86 -1.71
CA THR A 328 -28.68 -18.81 -0.51
C THR A 328 -30.12 -18.46 -0.88
N THR A 329 -31.08 -18.70 0.02
CA THR A 329 -32.50 -18.29 -0.07
C THR A 329 -32.90 -17.77 1.29
N THR A 330 -33.52 -16.59 1.37
CA THR A 330 -34.07 -16.04 2.61
C THR A 330 -35.58 -15.93 2.47
N SER A 331 -36.33 -16.48 3.43
CA SER A 331 -37.77 -16.30 3.55
C SER A 331 -38.08 -15.00 4.28
N ASP A 332 -38.98 -14.19 3.72
CA ASP A 332 -39.61 -13.04 4.37
C ASP A 332 -40.16 -13.42 5.76
N ASN A 333 -39.94 -12.56 6.77
CA ASN A 333 -40.96 -12.23 7.78
C ASN A 333 -40.52 -11.01 8.61
N SER A 334 -41.37 -9.97 8.53
CA SER A 334 -41.37 -8.74 9.32
C SER A 334 -41.89 -8.96 10.74
N ALA A 335 -41.41 -8.17 11.71
CA ALA A 335 -42.07 -7.99 13.01
C ALA A 335 -42.18 -6.50 13.35
N ASN A 336 -43.41 -6.00 13.49
CA ASN A 336 -43.76 -4.66 13.98
C ASN A 336 -44.46 -4.79 15.35
N VAL A 337 -44.21 -3.87 16.29
CA VAL A 337 -45.21 -3.06 17.05
C VAL A 337 -44.47 -1.99 17.90
N SER A 338 -45.00 -0.77 17.85
CA SER A 338 -44.54 0.52 18.39
C SER A 338 -45.04 0.88 19.80
N ASN A 339 -44.39 1.83 20.48
CA ASN A 339 -45.10 3.01 21.01
C ASN A 339 -44.18 4.22 21.30
N GLY A 340 -44.34 5.29 20.51
CA GLY A 340 -43.93 6.66 20.87
C GLY A 340 -42.71 7.23 20.14
N ALA A 341 -42.91 7.74 18.91
CA ALA A 341 -41.92 8.47 18.09
C ALA A 341 -40.69 7.67 17.62
N ASP A 342 -40.82 6.34 17.55
CA ASP A 342 -39.70 5.43 17.36
C ASP A 342 -39.46 5.04 15.91
N LEU A 343 -38.26 5.34 15.42
CA LEU A 343 -37.73 4.79 14.18
C LEU A 343 -37.64 3.26 14.28
N THR A 344 -38.11 2.53 13.27
CA THR A 344 -37.95 1.06 13.16
C THR A 344 -36.88 0.72 12.12
N LEU A 345 -36.21 -0.43 12.30
CA LEU A 345 -35.06 -0.85 11.50
C LEU A 345 -35.32 -2.18 10.81
N LYS A 346 -35.13 -2.25 9.49
CA LYS A 346 -35.23 -3.49 8.70
C LYS A 346 -33.87 -3.86 8.13
N VAL A 347 -33.42 -5.10 8.35
CA VAL A 347 -32.20 -5.67 7.76
C VAL A 347 -32.57 -6.58 6.59
N THR A 348 -31.94 -6.41 5.44
CA THR A 348 -32.11 -7.25 4.25
C THR A 348 -30.76 -7.59 3.64
N SER A 349 -30.63 -8.73 2.96
CA SER A 349 -29.42 -9.10 2.20
C SER A 349 -29.83 -9.72 0.87
N LYS A 350 -28.91 -9.77 -0.10
CA LYS A 350 -29.10 -10.59 -1.29
C LYS A 350 -28.94 -12.06 -0.93
N THR A 351 -29.41 -12.92 -1.82
CA THR A 351 -29.43 -14.36 -1.67
C THR A 351 -28.29 -15.07 -2.40
N SER A 352 -27.30 -14.35 -2.95
CA SER A 352 -26.18 -14.98 -3.67
C SER A 352 -25.01 -14.01 -3.85
N TYR A 353 -23.79 -14.47 -3.54
CA TYR A 353 -22.55 -13.68 -3.58
C TYR A 353 -21.37 -14.54 -4.04
N MET A 354 -20.43 -13.95 -4.79
CA MET A 354 -19.17 -14.59 -5.18
C MET A 354 -18.18 -14.60 -4.00
N TRP A 355 -17.26 -15.57 -3.95
CA TRP A 355 -16.39 -15.86 -2.77
C TRP A 355 -15.53 -14.68 -2.28
N ASN A 356 -15.41 -13.60 -3.08
CA ASN A 356 -14.61 -12.41 -2.78
C ASN A 356 -15.41 -11.10 -2.71
N GLU A 357 -16.73 -11.12 -2.84
CA GLU A 357 -17.55 -9.88 -2.90
C GLU A 357 -18.07 -9.41 -1.52
N GLY A 358 -17.98 -10.25 -0.48
CA GLY A 358 -18.58 -9.98 0.83
C GLY A 358 -20.11 -10.01 0.81
N ILE A 359 -20.74 -10.34 1.93
CA ILE A 359 -22.22 -10.38 2.04
C ILE A 359 -22.72 -9.02 2.54
N VAL A 360 -23.43 -8.28 1.68
CA VAL A 360 -23.95 -6.96 2.04
C VAL A 360 -25.32 -7.06 2.73
N PHE A 361 -25.39 -6.56 3.96
CA PHE A 361 -26.63 -6.31 4.70
C PHE A 361 -27.04 -4.84 4.56
N THR A 362 -28.23 -4.60 4.04
CA THR A 362 -28.85 -3.28 3.94
C THR A 362 -29.78 -3.05 5.13
N ILE A 363 -29.47 -2.03 5.92
CA ILE A 363 -30.25 -1.56 7.06
C ILE A 363 -31.10 -0.38 6.60
N THR A 364 -32.42 -0.47 6.75
CA THR A 364 -33.38 0.58 6.37
C THR A 364 -34.10 1.12 7.60
N VAL A 365 -34.19 2.44 7.72
CA VAL A 365 -34.91 3.13 8.80
C VAL A 365 -36.32 3.54 8.35
N TYR A 366 -37.33 3.32 9.19
CA TYR A 366 -38.72 3.72 8.98
C TYR A 366 -39.24 4.56 10.13
N GLU A 367 -40.12 5.52 9.86
CA GLU A 367 -40.93 6.25 10.84
C GLU A 367 -42.40 5.89 10.60
N GLY A 368 -43.01 5.13 11.52
CA GLY A 368 -44.25 4.43 11.22
C GLY A 368 -44.06 3.42 10.08
N ASP A 369 -44.91 3.49 9.05
CA ASP A 369 -44.82 2.62 7.86
C ASP A 369 -44.03 3.27 6.70
N GLU A 370 -43.58 4.52 6.84
CA GLU A 370 -42.85 5.24 5.80
C GLU A 370 -41.33 5.18 6.03
N LYS A 371 -40.57 5.15 4.93
CA LYS A 371 -39.11 5.19 5.00
C LYS A 371 -38.67 6.55 5.52
N PHE A 372 -37.92 6.56 6.62
CA PHE A 372 -37.46 7.78 7.26
C PHE A 372 -36.44 8.51 6.37
N SER A 373 -36.69 9.79 6.05
CA SER A 373 -35.85 10.58 5.15
C SER A 373 -35.13 11.75 5.83
N GLY A 374 -35.02 11.75 7.15
CA GLY A 374 -34.36 12.79 7.93
C GLY A 374 -33.00 12.38 8.50
N ASN A 375 -32.37 13.29 9.25
CA ASN A 375 -31.23 12.96 10.10
C ASN A 375 -31.71 12.49 11.47
N PHE A 376 -30.96 11.59 12.09
CA PHE A 376 -31.24 11.10 13.44
C PHE A 376 -30.00 11.20 14.33
N ASP A 377 -30.24 11.50 15.61
CA ASP A 377 -29.17 11.64 16.61
C ASP A 377 -28.88 10.30 17.30
N GLY A 378 -27.60 9.94 17.35
CA GLY A 378 -27.08 8.74 18.00
C GLY A 378 -26.47 7.73 17.03
N ALA A 379 -25.65 6.83 17.56
CA ALA A 379 -25.02 5.76 16.80
C ALA A 379 -25.90 4.51 16.79
N ILE A 380 -25.98 3.84 15.64
CA ILE A 380 -26.58 2.53 15.47
C ILE A 380 -25.45 1.50 15.52
N THR A 381 -25.47 0.60 16.50
CA THR A 381 -24.48 -0.48 16.61
C THR A 381 -24.97 -1.68 15.83
N VAL A 382 -24.11 -2.28 15.02
CA VAL A 382 -24.37 -3.49 14.23
C VAL A 382 -23.44 -4.59 14.70
N SER A 383 -24.00 -5.74 15.03
CA SER A 383 -23.27 -6.88 15.56
C SER A 383 -23.70 -8.16 14.86
N LEU A 384 -22.78 -9.11 14.75
CA LEU A 384 -23.00 -10.41 14.13
C LEU A 384 -23.04 -11.48 15.23
N SER A 385 -24.07 -12.31 15.23
CA SER A 385 -24.13 -13.51 16.05
C SER A 385 -23.73 -14.72 15.20
N GLY A 386 -23.05 -15.69 15.82
CA GLY A 386 -22.46 -16.85 15.15
C GLY A 386 -20.94 -16.78 15.10
N SER A 387 -20.29 -17.95 15.13
CA SER A 387 -18.83 -18.07 15.17
C SER A 387 -18.27 -18.36 13.79
N GLY A 388 -17.23 -17.62 13.38
CA GLY A 388 -16.48 -17.93 12.17
C GLY A 388 -17.18 -17.58 10.86
N LEU A 389 -18.12 -16.63 10.87
CA LEU A 389 -18.87 -16.21 9.68
C LEU A 389 -18.18 -15.12 8.85
N GLY A 390 -17.03 -14.61 9.30
CA GLY A 390 -16.37 -13.43 8.75
C GLY A 390 -16.48 -12.22 9.71
N MET A 391 -16.16 -11.03 9.22
CA MET A 391 -16.22 -9.79 10.00
C MET A 391 -17.03 -8.71 9.28
N LEU A 392 -17.83 -7.95 10.03
CA LEU A 392 -18.50 -6.76 9.47
C LEU A 392 -17.45 -5.67 9.23
N ASP A 393 -17.48 -5.07 8.04
CA ASP A 393 -16.66 -3.92 7.66
C ASP A 393 -16.91 -2.70 8.55
N LYS A 394 -18.12 -2.61 9.10
CA LYS A 394 -18.59 -1.58 10.01
C LYS A 394 -19.47 -2.20 11.09
N THR A 395 -19.19 -1.83 12.34
CA THR A 395 -19.99 -2.23 13.51
C THR A 395 -20.76 -1.05 14.12
N THR A 396 -20.59 0.15 13.57
CA THR A 396 -21.28 1.36 14.01
C THR A 396 -21.66 2.19 12.79
N LEU A 397 -22.91 2.63 12.73
CA LEU A 397 -23.45 3.51 11.70
C LEU A 397 -23.95 4.80 12.34
N ILE A 398 -23.68 5.93 11.69
CA ILE A 398 -24.20 7.25 12.05
C ILE A 398 -25.00 7.84 10.89
N SER A 399 -25.72 8.94 11.12
CA SER A 399 -26.61 9.53 10.11
C SER A 399 -25.95 9.80 8.74
N SER A 400 -24.62 10.04 8.69
CA SER A 400 -23.87 10.25 7.43
C SER A 400 -23.57 8.98 6.63
N ASP A 401 -23.68 7.79 7.24
CA ASP A 401 -23.54 6.50 6.53
C ASP A 401 -24.79 6.15 5.72
N PHE A 402 -25.92 6.81 6.01
CA PHE A 402 -27.18 6.59 5.31
C PHE A 402 -27.22 7.40 4.01
N ARG A 403 -27.75 6.78 2.95
CA ARG A 403 -28.11 7.42 1.68
C ARG A 403 -29.63 7.32 1.56
N GLY A 404 -30.32 8.40 1.92
CA GLY A 404 -31.76 8.35 2.18
C GLY A 404 -32.04 7.57 3.47
N SER A 405 -32.94 6.59 3.42
CA SER A 405 -33.31 5.74 4.56
C SER A 405 -32.42 4.52 4.77
N THR A 406 -31.40 4.29 3.91
CA THR A 406 -30.64 3.03 3.88
C THR A 406 -29.15 3.21 4.11
N ALA A 407 -28.53 2.28 4.84
CA ALA A 407 -27.09 2.11 4.96
C ALA A 407 -26.69 0.65 4.72
N ASN A 408 -25.49 0.43 4.21
CA ASN A 408 -24.96 -0.91 3.93
C ASN A 408 -23.83 -1.26 4.89
N VAL A 409 -23.82 -2.51 5.34
CA VAL A 409 -22.75 -3.13 6.11
C VAL A 409 -22.38 -4.43 5.42
N THR A 410 -21.09 -4.66 5.22
CA THR A 410 -20.57 -5.81 4.46
C THR A 410 -19.91 -6.80 5.41
N LEU A 411 -20.33 -8.06 5.35
CA LEU A 411 -19.60 -9.17 5.96
C LEU A 411 -18.47 -9.60 5.02
N ILE A 412 -17.26 -9.19 5.39
CA ILE A 412 -16.02 -9.46 4.67
C ILE A 412 -15.47 -10.83 5.10
N ASN A 413 -14.90 -11.55 4.14
CA ASN A 413 -14.43 -12.93 4.28
C ASN A 413 -15.54 -13.87 4.79
N PRO A 414 -16.71 -13.89 4.12
CA PRO A 414 -17.84 -14.69 4.56
C PRO A 414 -17.47 -16.17 4.53
N ALA A 415 -17.60 -16.83 5.68
CA ALA A 415 -17.31 -18.24 5.82
C ALA A 415 -18.60 -19.02 6.14
N PRO A 416 -18.70 -20.30 5.73
CA PRO A 416 -19.91 -21.08 5.92
C PRO A 416 -20.31 -21.19 7.39
N GLY A 417 -21.60 -21.08 7.64
CA GLY A 417 -22.19 -21.16 8.98
C GLY A 417 -23.47 -20.35 9.06
N SER A 418 -24.16 -20.46 10.20
CA SER A 418 -25.41 -19.76 10.45
C SER A 418 -25.25 -18.68 11.51
N GLY A 419 -25.87 -17.52 11.30
CA GLY A 419 -25.81 -16.40 12.22
C GLY A 419 -26.96 -15.42 12.03
N SER A 420 -27.03 -14.39 12.87
CA SER A 420 -27.98 -13.29 12.70
C SER A 420 -27.29 -11.95 12.88
N VAL A 421 -27.77 -10.92 12.21
CA VAL A 421 -27.32 -9.55 12.43
C VAL A 421 -28.22 -8.91 13.48
N THR A 422 -27.62 -8.37 14.54
CA THR A 422 -28.33 -7.57 15.54
C THR A 422 -27.95 -6.12 15.42
N VAL A 423 -28.95 -5.27 15.27
CA VAL A 423 -28.82 -3.82 15.22
C VAL A 423 -29.36 -3.24 16.52
N GLU A 424 -28.58 -2.40 17.19
CA GLU A 424 -28.98 -1.71 18.41
C GLU A 424 -29.02 -0.20 18.20
N PHE A 425 -30.14 0.43 18.55
CA PHE A 425 -30.29 1.88 18.51
C PHE A 425 -31.06 2.37 19.73
N ARG A 426 -30.47 3.34 20.45
CA ARG A 426 -31.04 3.93 21.68
C ARG A 426 -31.49 2.88 22.72
N GLY A 427 -30.71 1.81 22.86
CA GLY A 427 -30.98 0.71 23.81
C GLY A 427 -32.02 -0.31 23.34
N LYS A 428 -32.60 -0.16 22.14
CA LYS A 428 -33.49 -1.17 21.53
C LYS A 428 -32.71 -2.03 20.54
N LYS A 429 -32.85 -3.35 20.64
CA LYS A 429 -32.17 -4.34 19.78
C LYS A 429 -33.15 -4.96 18.78
N TYR A 430 -32.71 -5.05 17.54
CA TYR A 430 -33.43 -5.64 16.41
C TYR A 430 -32.55 -6.70 15.78
N THR A 431 -32.93 -7.97 15.91
CA THR A 431 -32.16 -9.10 15.40
C THR A 431 -32.83 -9.66 14.16
N SER A 432 -32.04 -9.88 13.10
CA SER A 432 -32.50 -10.54 11.88
C SER A 432 -32.89 -12.00 12.17
N GLN A 433 -33.60 -12.63 11.24
CA GLN A 433 -33.65 -14.08 11.23
C GLN A 433 -32.24 -14.67 11.07
N VAL A 434 -32.08 -15.90 11.53
CA VAL A 434 -30.85 -16.66 11.31
C VAL A 434 -30.71 -16.92 9.82
N PHE A 435 -29.66 -16.37 9.21
CA PHE A 435 -29.27 -16.64 7.84
C PHE A 435 -28.15 -17.68 7.82
N GLU A 436 -28.04 -18.44 6.74
CA GLU A 436 -27.03 -19.48 6.57
C GLU A 436 -26.16 -19.18 5.35
N ILE A 437 -24.84 -19.28 5.53
CA ILE A 437 -23.83 -19.19 4.48
C ILE A 437 -23.39 -20.62 4.18
N THR A 438 -23.52 -21.09 2.94
CA THR A 438 -23.07 -22.42 2.51
C THR A 438 -21.94 -22.28 1.49
N ALA A 439 -20.98 -23.20 1.43
CA ALA A 439 -19.97 -23.27 0.37
C ALA A 439 -20.25 -24.47 -0.53
N LYS A 440 -20.08 -24.36 -1.85
CA LYS A 440 -20.07 -25.55 -2.70
C LYS A 440 -18.60 -25.91 -3.03
N GLY A 441 -18.26 -27.14 -2.75
CA GLY A 441 -17.07 -27.80 -3.24
C GLY A 441 -15.61 -27.66 -2.72
N TYR A 442 -14.59 -27.06 -3.33
CA TYR A 442 -13.10 -27.35 -3.33
C TYR A 442 -12.36 -28.79 -3.32
N ASN A 443 -11.54 -29.27 -4.33
CA ASN A 443 -10.67 -30.56 -4.28
C ASN A 443 -9.14 -30.37 -4.53
N PRO A 444 -8.17 -31.03 -3.81
CA PRO A 444 -6.75 -30.64 -3.81
C PRO A 444 -5.71 -31.60 -4.45
N ASN A 445 -6.07 -32.71 -5.10
CA ASN A 445 -5.09 -33.72 -5.56
C ASN A 445 -4.97 -33.93 -7.09
N GLU A 446 -5.52 -33.07 -7.94
CA GLU A 446 -5.42 -33.25 -9.40
C GLU A 446 -4.31 -32.37 -9.99
N ARG A 447 -3.28 -32.99 -10.60
CA ARG A 447 -2.27 -32.29 -11.40
C ARG A 447 -2.91 -31.84 -12.71
N VAL A 448 -3.00 -30.52 -12.92
CA VAL A 448 -3.45 -29.95 -14.19
C VAL A 448 -2.26 -29.81 -15.14
N ILE A 449 -2.36 -30.45 -16.30
CA ILE A 449 -1.46 -30.26 -17.44
C ILE A 449 -1.86 -28.92 -18.10
N PHE A 450 -0.91 -28.00 -18.17
CA PHE A 450 -1.13 -26.65 -18.69
C PHE A 450 -1.21 -26.63 -20.22
N THR A 451 -2.39 -26.32 -20.77
CA THR A 451 -2.57 -25.91 -22.18
C THR A 451 -2.41 -24.40 -22.33
N GLU A 452 -2.09 -23.92 -23.54
CA GLU A 452 -1.66 -22.57 -23.97
C GLU A 452 -2.42 -21.32 -23.44
N GLN A 453 -3.43 -21.46 -22.59
CA GLN A 453 -4.09 -20.36 -21.88
C GLN A 453 -3.31 -19.84 -20.65
N THR A 454 -2.24 -20.50 -20.22
CA THR A 454 -1.39 -20.04 -19.10
C THR A 454 -0.20 -19.17 -19.51
N ARG A 455 -0.38 -18.30 -20.51
CA ARG A 455 0.57 -17.20 -20.76
C ARG A 455 0.36 -16.00 -19.81
N ASP A 456 -0.81 -15.89 -19.17
CA ASP A 456 -1.14 -14.77 -18.26
C ASP A 456 -0.91 -15.05 -16.77
N ALA A 457 -0.60 -16.30 -16.38
CA ALA A 457 -0.36 -16.67 -14.97
C ALA A 457 1.13 -16.94 -14.64
N LEU A 458 2.05 -16.53 -15.53
CA LEU A 458 3.50 -16.60 -15.37
C LEU A 458 4.12 -15.24 -15.74
N GLN A 459 3.76 -14.18 -15.03
CA GLN A 459 4.59 -12.97 -14.97
C GLN A 459 5.16 -12.85 -13.57
N GLY A 460 6.44 -13.20 -13.42
CA GLY A 460 7.18 -12.91 -12.21
C GLY A 460 7.20 -11.41 -11.93
N SER A 461 7.05 -11.02 -10.65
CA SER A 461 7.40 -9.72 -10.08
C SER A 461 7.33 -8.54 -11.06
N LEU A 462 6.13 -8.24 -11.56
CA LEU A 462 5.90 -7.02 -12.32
C LEU A 462 5.89 -5.85 -11.34
N LEU A 463 6.83 -4.92 -11.51
CA LEU A 463 6.88 -3.66 -10.76
C LEU A 463 5.57 -2.87 -10.88
N PHE A 464 5.03 -2.84 -12.10
CA PHE A 464 3.69 -2.40 -12.50
C PHE A 464 3.21 -3.30 -13.65
N ALA A 465 1.90 -3.43 -13.85
CA ALA A 465 1.30 -4.33 -14.84
C ALA A 465 1.79 -4.11 -16.30
N ASP A 466 2.24 -2.89 -16.61
CA ASP A 466 2.75 -2.46 -17.92
C ASP A 466 4.25 -2.12 -17.92
N VAL A 467 4.99 -2.51 -16.87
CA VAL A 467 6.44 -2.31 -16.74
C VAL A 467 7.13 -3.62 -16.36
N SER A 468 7.56 -4.36 -17.38
CA SER A 468 8.34 -5.61 -17.23
C SER A 468 9.78 -5.35 -16.74
N SER A 469 10.42 -6.34 -16.12
CA SER A 469 11.85 -6.28 -15.71
C SER A 469 12.84 -5.97 -16.84
N SER A 470 12.48 -6.26 -18.09
CA SER A 470 13.26 -5.88 -19.30
C SER A 470 12.97 -4.46 -19.81
N PHE A 471 12.06 -3.71 -19.19
CA PHE A 471 11.71 -2.37 -19.63
C PHE A 471 12.92 -1.42 -19.44
N PRO A 472 13.28 -0.58 -20.43
CA PRO A 472 14.50 0.23 -20.35
C PRO A 472 14.63 1.11 -19.10
N ASN A 473 13.51 1.65 -18.62
CA ASN A 473 13.45 2.48 -17.41
C ASN A 473 13.02 1.68 -16.16
N TYR A 474 13.06 0.34 -16.19
CA TYR A 474 12.61 -0.48 -15.06
C TYR A 474 13.33 -0.09 -13.76
N ARG A 475 14.66 0.08 -13.80
CA ARG A 475 15.46 0.43 -12.62
C ARG A 475 15.10 1.80 -12.04
N SER A 476 14.95 2.82 -12.89
CA SER A 476 14.60 4.16 -12.42
C SER A 476 13.18 4.21 -11.86
N ILE A 477 12.26 3.48 -12.48
CA ILE A 477 10.88 3.35 -11.97
C ILE A 477 10.88 2.58 -10.64
N GLN A 478 11.67 1.51 -10.51
CA GLN A 478 11.75 0.72 -9.29
C GLN A 478 12.31 1.56 -8.15
N TYR A 479 13.47 2.18 -8.36
CA TYR A 479 14.14 3.03 -7.37
C TYR A 479 13.21 4.11 -6.79
N LEU A 480 12.45 4.78 -7.65
CA LEU A 480 11.55 5.84 -7.22
C LEU A 480 10.27 5.30 -6.57
N LYS A 481 9.83 4.08 -6.94
CA LYS A 481 8.73 3.39 -6.27
C LYS A 481 9.14 3.02 -4.84
N ASP A 482 10.32 2.44 -4.67
CA ASP A 482 10.85 2.00 -3.38
C ASP A 482 11.08 3.19 -2.42
N LYS A 483 11.42 4.36 -2.97
CA LYS A 483 11.50 5.63 -2.22
C LYS A 483 10.16 6.35 -2.05
N ASN A 484 9.03 5.75 -2.43
CA ASN A 484 7.69 6.33 -2.39
C ASN A 484 7.53 7.65 -3.14
N ILE A 485 8.36 7.91 -4.16
CA ILE A 485 8.30 9.13 -4.99
C ILE A 485 7.30 8.97 -6.13
N ILE A 486 7.22 7.77 -6.70
CA ILE A 486 6.25 7.43 -7.75
C ILE A 486 5.36 6.26 -7.34
N ALA A 487 4.13 6.27 -7.86
CA ALA A 487 3.16 5.19 -7.71
C ALA A 487 2.45 4.92 -9.04
N GLY A 488 1.84 3.74 -9.13
CA GLY A 488 1.00 3.33 -10.24
C GLY A 488 -0.43 3.88 -10.12
N TYR A 489 -1.23 3.62 -11.15
CA TYR A 489 -2.66 3.86 -11.18
C TYR A 489 -3.40 2.76 -10.41
N GLU A 490 -4.67 3.01 -10.06
CA GLU A 490 -5.50 2.02 -9.34
C GLU A 490 -5.69 0.71 -10.12
N ASP A 491 -5.50 0.74 -11.44
CA ASP A 491 -5.51 -0.43 -12.33
C ASP A 491 -4.19 -1.23 -12.34
N GLY A 492 -3.22 -0.86 -11.49
CA GLY A 492 -1.92 -1.51 -11.37
C GLY A 492 -0.88 -1.10 -12.43
N THR A 493 -1.22 -0.20 -13.36
CA THR A 493 -0.30 0.29 -14.40
C THR A 493 0.55 1.47 -13.95
N PHE A 494 1.67 1.73 -14.59
CA PHE A 494 2.50 2.94 -14.45
C PHE A 494 2.26 3.95 -15.56
N ARG A 495 1.83 3.49 -16.73
CA ARG A 495 1.63 4.24 -17.98
C ARG A 495 2.89 4.97 -18.42
N PRO A 496 4.00 4.26 -18.71
CA PRO A 496 5.32 4.86 -18.93
C PRO A 496 5.37 5.88 -20.07
N ASP A 497 4.53 5.73 -21.09
CA ASP A 497 4.45 6.63 -22.25
C ASP A 497 3.44 7.78 -22.09
N GLN A 498 2.70 7.84 -20.98
CA GLN A 498 1.79 8.95 -20.71
C GLN A 498 2.59 10.23 -20.44
N VAL A 499 2.19 11.34 -21.07
CA VAL A 499 2.79 12.66 -20.85
C VAL A 499 2.39 13.22 -19.48
N VAL A 500 3.31 13.97 -18.86
CA VAL A 500 3.16 14.55 -17.52
C VAL A 500 2.77 16.01 -17.61
N SER A 501 1.81 16.45 -16.79
CA SER A 501 1.43 17.86 -16.68
C SER A 501 2.43 18.66 -15.83
N ARG A 502 2.40 19.99 -15.96
CA ARG A 502 3.25 20.90 -15.16
C ARG A 502 3.00 20.77 -13.66
N ALA A 503 1.74 20.57 -13.24
CA ALA A 503 1.39 20.35 -11.85
C ALA A 503 1.93 19.01 -11.30
N GLU A 504 1.76 17.92 -12.06
CA GLU A 504 2.29 16.61 -11.70
C GLU A 504 3.82 16.61 -11.61
N ALA A 505 4.50 17.33 -12.52
CA ALA A 505 5.94 17.48 -12.50
C ALA A 505 6.46 18.15 -11.22
N LEU A 506 5.84 19.27 -10.79
CA LEU A 506 6.20 19.93 -9.54
C LEU A 506 6.05 19.02 -8.33
N LYS A 507 4.95 18.26 -8.29
CA LYS A 507 4.74 17.27 -7.24
C LYS A 507 5.90 16.26 -7.22
N LEU A 508 6.16 15.59 -8.33
CA LEU A 508 7.23 14.58 -8.42
C LEU A 508 8.60 15.12 -8.03
N ILE A 509 8.91 16.35 -8.45
CA ILE A 509 10.16 17.03 -8.10
C ILE A 509 10.23 17.25 -6.58
N PHE A 510 9.17 17.78 -5.96
CA PHE A 510 9.20 18.10 -4.53
C PHE A 510 9.15 16.88 -3.62
N GLU A 511 8.50 15.79 -4.02
CA GLU A 511 8.63 14.51 -3.32
C GLU A 511 10.09 14.02 -3.42
N ALA A 512 10.70 14.04 -4.62
CA ALA A 512 12.08 13.60 -4.81
C ALA A 512 13.11 14.45 -4.05
N THR A 513 12.84 15.74 -3.86
CA THR A 513 13.72 16.67 -3.15
C THR A 513 13.36 16.87 -1.69
N ASN A 514 12.39 16.11 -1.14
CA ASN A 514 11.84 16.28 0.21
C ASN A 514 11.56 17.75 0.55
N THR A 515 10.97 18.49 -0.40
CA THR A 515 10.73 19.93 -0.26
C THR A 515 9.46 20.19 0.55
N PRO A 516 9.55 20.88 1.70
CA PRO A 516 8.38 21.13 2.53
C PRO A 516 7.31 21.92 1.77
N SER A 517 6.08 21.41 1.86
CA SER A 517 4.90 22.07 1.31
C SER A 517 4.67 23.41 2.00
N ARG A 518 4.36 24.46 1.22
CA ARG A 518 4.09 25.82 1.70
C ARG A 518 2.72 26.29 1.23
N THR A 519 1.93 26.79 2.17
CA THR A 519 0.68 27.53 1.90
C THR A 519 0.97 29.03 1.89
N ALA A 520 0.39 29.80 0.95
CA ALA A 520 0.50 31.26 0.95
C ALA A 520 -0.86 31.93 1.15
N ALA A 521 -0.84 33.15 1.70
CA ALA A 521 -2.04 33.96 1.96
C ALA A 521 -2.75 34.45 0.69
N SER A 522 -2.09 34.40 -0.48
CA SER A 522 -2.69 34.75 -1.77
C SER A 522 -2.14 33.87 -2.90
N ILE A 523 -3.01 33.49 -3.83
CA ILE A 523 -2.67 32.68 -5.01
C ILE A 523 -2.41 33.66 -6.18
N PRO A 524 -1.20 33.72 -6.76
CA PRO A 524 -0.85 34.70 -7.78
C PRO A 524 -1.35 34.35 -9.19
N PHE A 525 -1.89 33.14 -9.37
CA PHE A 525 -2.30 32.61 -10.67
C PHE A 525 -3.82 32.53 -10.79
N LYS A 526 -4.37 33.06 -11.89
CA LYS A 526 -5.82 33.11 -12.14
C LYS A 526 -6.46 31.74 -12.39
N ASP A 527 -5.66 30.78 -12.87
CA ASP A 527 -6.06 29.43 -13.24
C ASP A 527 -5.72 28.39 -12.16
N VAL A 528 -5.44 28.85 -10.95
CA VAL A 528 -5.18 28.01 -9.77
C VAL A 528 -6.13 28.43 -8.66
N LYS A 529 -6.87 27.48 -8.10
CA LYS A 529 -7.82 27.68 -7.01
C LYS A 529 -7.29 27.04 -5.72
N SER A 530 -7.74 27.57 -4.58
CA SER A 530 -7.39 27.02 -3.25
C SER A 530 -7.86 25.58 -3.03
N THR A 531 -8.82 25.12 -3.82
CA THR A 531 -9.37 23.76 -3.78
C THR A 531 -8.66 22.79 -4.73
N ASP A 532 -7.75 23.27 -5.58
CA ASP A 532 -7.06 22.39 -6.53
C ASP A 532 -6.03 21.54 -5.78
N TRP A 533 -5.98 20.23 -6.07
CA TRP A 533 -5.06 19.29 -5.41
C TRP A 533 -3.58 19.73 -5.51
N PHE A 534 -3.22 20.43 -6.59
CA PHE A 534 -1.86 20.87 -6.86
C PHE A 534 -1.52 22.21 -6.24
N VAL A 535 -2.46 22.91 -5.60
CA VAL A 535 -2.28 24.30 -5.16
C VAL A 535 -1.03 24.46 -4.31
N ASN A 536 -0.81 23.58 -3.35
CA ASN A 536 0.34 23.67 -2.45
C ASN A 536 1.67 23.46 -3.17
N TYR A 537 1.73 22.57 -4.16
CA TYR A 537 2.93 22.38 -4.97
C TYR A 537 3.20 23.60 -5.85
N VAL A 538 2.18 24.17 -6.49
CA VAL A 538 2.31 25.39 -7.28
C VAL A 538 2.77 26.57 -6.39
N MET A 539 2.21 26.71 -5.20
CA MET A 539 2.58 27.76 -4.25
C MET A 539 4.00 27.58 -3.71
N THR A 540 4.39 26.35 -3.39
CA THR A 540 5.77 26.03 -2.96
C THR A 540 6.76 26.37 -4.06
N GLY A 541 6.46 26.00 -5.30
CA GLY A 541 7.31 26.33 -6.44
C GLY A 541 7.40 27.82 -6.71
N TYR A 542 6.31 28.56 -6.55
CA TYR A 542 6.32 30.02 -6.65
C TYR A 542 7.19 30.68 -5.58
N LEU A 543 6.97 30.32 -4.31
CA LEU A 543 7.69 30.90 -3.17
C LEU A 543 9.19 30.54 -3.15
N ASN A 544 9.56 29.40 -3.75
CA ASN A 544 10.95 28.96 -3.84
C ASN A 544 11.61 29.38 -5.17
N ASN A 545 10.97 30.23 -5.96
CA ASN A 545 11.43 30.69 -7.28
C ASN A 545 11.67 29.56 -8.31
N VAL A 546 11.03 28.40 -8.13
CA VAL A 546 11.08 27.27 -9.08
C VAL A 546 10.20 27.57 -10.29
N VAL A 547 9.05 28.23 -10.09
CA VAL A 547 8.11 28.63 -11.14
C VAL A 547 7.58 30.04 -10.93
N GLN A 548 7.37 30.80 -12.01
CA GLN A 548 6.82 32.17 -11.96
C GLN A 548 5.50 32.30 -12.75
N GLY A 549 5.05 31.21 -13.38
CA GLY A 549 3.95 31.23 -14.34
C GLY A 549 4.23 32.09 -15.56
N TYR A 550 3.18 32.40 -16.30
CA TYR A 550 3.19 33.27 -17.47
C TYR A 550 2.81 34.68 -17.01
N THR A 551 3.82 35.56 -16.94
CA THR A 551 3.65 36.93 -16.44
C THR A 551 2.78 37.80 -17.36
N ALA A 552 2.60 37.41 -18.62
CA ALA A 552 1.77 38.14 -19.58
C ALA A 552 0.26 38.04 -19.26
N ASP A 553 -0.19 36.93 -18.66
CA ASP A 553 -1.62 36.68 -18.38
C ASP A 553 -1.92 36.32 -16.91
N ASN A 554 -0.88 36.17 -16.08
CA ASN A 554 -0.90 35.70 -14.69
C ASN A 554 -1.50 34.30 -14.56
N THR A 555 -1.08 33.37 -15.42
CA THR A 555 -1.50 31.95 -15.36
C THR A 555 -0.32 31.01 -15.05
N PHE A 556 -0.59 29.84 -14.48
CA PHE A 556 0.41 28.78 -14.27
C PHE A 556 0.34 27.67 -15.33
N ARG A 557 -0.87 27.42 -15.85
CA ARG A 557 -1.27 26.38 -16.80
C ARG A 557 -1.00 24.97 -16.25
N PRO A 558 -1.62 24.58 -15.12
CA PRO A 558 -1.29 23.36 -14.38
C PRO A 558 -1.43 22.08 -15.20
N ASN A 559 -2.44 22.01 -16.07
CA ASN A 559 -2.77 20.83 -16.87
C ASN A 559 -2.02 20.77 -18.21
N ASN A 560 -1.24 21.79 -18.57
CA ASN A 560 -0.43 21.72 -19.77
C ASN A 560 0.68 20.68 -19.58
N THR A 561 0.98 19.93 -20.64
CA THR A 561 2.14 19.04 -20.67
C THR A 561 3.41 19.83 -20.39
N VAL A 562 4.22 19.35 -19.45
CA VAL A 562 5.55 19.90 -19.20
C VAL A 562 6.49 19.47 -20.31
N ASN A 563 7.23 20.41 -20.89
CA ASN A 563 8.28 20.05 -21.84
C ASN A 563 9.62 19.75 -21.14
N LYS A 564 10.55 19.15 -21.88
CA LYS A 564 11.85 18.69 -21.36
C LYS A 564 12.68 19.80 -20.70
N THR A 565 12.70 20.99 -21.29
CA THR A 565 13.47 22.13 -20.72
C THR A 565 12.81 22.74 -19.49
N GLU A 566 11.48 22.83 -19.49
CA GLU A 566 10.71 23.27 -18.31
C GLU A 566 10.91 22.32 -17.13
N PHE A 567 10.78 21.01 -17.37
CA PHE A 567 10.99 19.99 -16.34
C PHE A 567 12.39 20.09 -15.74
N LEU A 568 13.42 20.15 -16.59
CA LEU A 568 14.81 20.21 -16.16
C LEU A 568 15.11 21.48 -15.36
N LYS A 569 14.60 22.64 -15.80
CA LYS A 569 14.72 23.89 -15.03
C LYS A 569 14.06 23.75 -13.67
N MET A 570 12.84 23.22 -13.60
CA MET A 570 12.11 23.07 -12.34
C MET A 570 12.87 22.15 -11.37
N LEU A 571 13.38 21.02 -11.85
CA LEU A 571 14.14 20.07 -11.03
C LEU A 571 15.42 20.70 -10.46
N LEU A 572 16.24 21.32 -11.31
CA LEU A 572 17.52 21.88 -10.88
C LEU A 572 17.35 23.09 -9.94
N LEU A 573 16.32 23.92 -10.15
CA LEU A 573 15.99 25.01 -9.22
C LEU A 573 15.47 24.48 -7.88
N ALA A 574 14.61 23.47 -7.87
CA ALA A 574 14.10 22.85 -6.64
C ALA A 574 15.24 22.28 -5.79
N MET A 575 16.26 21.73 -6.45
CA MET A 575 17.48 21.24 -5.80
C MET A 575 18.48 22.32 -5.41
N LYS A 576 18.21 23.59 -5.74
CA LYS A 576 19.11 24.73 -5.51
C LYS A 576 20.49 24.54 -6.17
N ILE A 577 20.52 23.89 -7.33
CA ILE A 577 21.74 23.71 -8.11
C ILE A 577 22.01 25.01 -8.88
N ASP A 578 23.19 25.59 -8.67
CA ASP A 578 23.67 26.71 -9.48
C ASP A 578 24.15 26.20 -10.85
N VAL A 579 23.52 26.72 -11.91
CA VAL A 579 23.81 26.35 -13.30
C VAL A 579 24.49 27.48 -14.08
N ASN A 580 24.92 28.56 -13.42
CA ASN A 580 25.57 29.71 -14.07
C ASN A 580 26.95 29.36 -14.63
N MET A 581 26.96 28.70 -15.79
CA MET A 581 28.15 28.26 -16.49
C MET A 581 28.33 29.05 -17.79
N SER A 582 29.57 29.43 -18.08
CA SER A 582 29.94 30.07 -19.34
C SER A 582 30.32 29.01 -20.38
N PHE A 583 29.70 29.06 -21.56
CA PHE A 583 30.01 28.21 -22.70
C PHE A 583 29.58 28.94 -23.99
N ALA A 584 30.16 28.55 -25.13
CA ALA A 584 29.87 29.15 -26.43
C ALA A 584 29.52 28.07 -27.45
N GLY A 585 28.62 28.41 -28.39
CA GLY A 585 28.24 27.54 -29.50
C GLY A 585 27.05 26.64 -29.18
N PHE A 586 26.99 25.49 -29.85
CA PHE A 586 25.90 24.53 -29.73
C PHE A 586 26.20 23.49 -28.65
N ILE A 587 25.26 23.28 -27.73
CA ILE A 587 25.31 22.19 -26.74
C ILE A 587 24.91 20.88 -27.41
N TYR A 588 23.85 20.93 -28.22
CA TYR A 588 23.33 19.87 -29.08
C TYR A 588 22.99 20.49 -30.43
N ASP A 589 22.71 19.69 -31.47
CA ASP A 589 22.41 20.22 -32.82
C ASP A 589 21.19 21.16 -32.85
N ASP A 590 20.31 21.05 -31.85
CA ASP A 590 19.06 21.80 -31.69
C ASP A 590 19.03 22.66 -30.41
N VAL A 591 20.17 22.86 -29.75
CA VAL A 591 20.31 23.72 -28.56
C VAL A 591 21.56 24.58 -28.66
N SER A 592 21.36 25.89 -28.73
CA SER A 592 22.39 26.91 -28.81
C SER A 592 22.60 27.62 -27.47
N SER A 593 23.78 28.23 -27.29
CA SER A 593 24.09 28.98 -26.07
C SER A 593 23.21 30.21 -25.82
N SER A 594 22.45 30.69 -26.81
CA SER A 594 21.51 31.80 -26.65
C SER A 594 20.12 31.38 -26.16
N ASP A 595 19.84 30.09 -26.06
CA ASP A 595 18.54 29.62 -25.58
C ASP A 595 18.39 29.88 -24.08
N TRP A 596 17.19 30.30 -23.64
CA TRP A 596 16.94 30.65 -22.24
C TRP A 596 17.21 29.48 -21.27
N PHE A 597 17.10 28.25 -21.77
CA PHE A 597 17.33 27.02 -21.02
C PHE A 597 18.76 26.45 -21.16
N ALA A 598 19.63 27.11 -21.93
CA ALA A 598 20.92 26.55 -22.35
C ALA A 598 21.78 26.12 -21.16
N SER A 599 21.86 26.93 -20.09
CA SER A 599 22.61 26.61 -18.88
C SER A 599 22.15 25.32 -18.18
N TYR A 600 20.83 25.08 -18.14
CA TYR A 600 20.26 23.86 -17.56
C TYR A 600 20.60 22.63 -18.42
N VAL A 601 20.49 22.76 -19.75
CA VAL A 601 20.82 21.68 -20.69
C VAL A 601 22.32 21.38 -20.67
N PHE A 602 23.17 22.40 -20.57
CA PHE A 602 24.61 22.24 -20.43
C PHE A 602 24.96 21.48 -19.14
N TYR A 603 24.31 21.84 -18.02
CA TYR A 603 24.46 21.10 -16.75
C TYR A 603 24.06 19.63 -16.92
N ALA A 604 22.89 19.38 -17.49
CA ALA A 604 22.38 18.03 -17.71
C ALA A 604 23.29 17.19 -18.62
N LYS A 605 23.87 17.80 -19.65
CA LYS A 605 24.84 17.14 -20.54
C LYS A 605 26.10 16.73 -19.78
N ASN A 606 26.69 17.65 -19.01
CA ASN A 606 27.90 17.39 -18.24
C ASN A 606 27.69 16.31 -17.16
N LYS A 607 26.51 16.31 -16.55
CA LYS A 607 26.13 15.36 -15.49
C LYS A 607 25.48 14.07 -16.00
N ASN A 608 25.29 13.94 -17.32
CA ASN A 608 24.63 12.79 -17.97
C ASN A 608 23.20 12.51 -17.44
N LEU A 609 22.42 13.56 -17.21
CA LEU A 609 21.09 13.47 -16.58
C LEU A 609 19.98 13.07 -17.55
N VAL A 610 20.13 13.37 -18.83
CA VAL A 610 19.09 13.16 -19.84
C VAL A 610 19.68 12.32 -20.97
N PRO A 611 19.16 11.11 -21.23
CA PRO A 611 19.53 10.34 -22.42
C PRO A 611 19.20 11.11 -23.70
N VAL A 612 20.17 11.21 -24.61
CA VAL A 612 20.02 11.93 -25.89
C VAL A 612 20.42 11.00 -27.04
N VAL A 613 19.61 11.03 -28.12
CA VAL A 613 19.82 10.23 -29.33
C VAL A 613 20.21 11.16 -30.48
N ASN A 614 21.17 10.76 -31.32
CA ASN A 614 21.62 11.49 -32.51
C ASN A 614 22.00 12.97 -32.25
N ASN A 615 22.60 13.26 -31.09
CA ASN A 615 23.02 14.61 -30.68
C ASN A 615 21.89 15.68 -30.70
N LYS A 616 20.62 15.27 -30.56
CA LYS A 616 19.46 16.17 -30.48
C LYS A 616 18.74 16.07 -29.15
N PHE A 617 18.62 17.19 -28.45
CA PHE A 617 17.99 17.25 -27.12
C PHE A 617 16.47 17.21 -27.18
N ASN A 618 15.86 17.76 -28.23
CA ASN A 618 14.43 18.00 -28.41
C ASN A 618 13.82 18.83 -27.26
N PRO A 619 14.17 20.13 -27.14
CA PRO A 619 13.86 20.95 -25.96
C PRO A 619 12.36 21.13 -25.67
N ASN A 620 11.53 21.13 -26.71
CA ASN A 620 10.09 21.34 -26.61
C ASN A 620 9.29 20.03 -26.51
N GLU A 621 9.95 18.87 -26.50
CA GLU A 621 9.29 17.58 -26.38
C GLU A 621 8.61 17.44 -25.01
N GLY A 622 7.36 16.99 -25.01
CA GLY A 622 6.60 16.72 -23.80
C GLY A 622 7.20 15.55 -23.03
N MET A 623 7.40 15.71 -21.72
CA MET A 623 7.99 14.67 -20.88
C MET A 623 7.00 13.54 -20.64
N LYS A 624 7.41 12.30 -20.93
CA LYS A 624 6.66 11.09 -20.54
C LYS A 624 7.01 10.67 -19.12
N ARG A 625 6.13 9.91 -18.47
CA ARG A 625 6.31 9.41 -17.10
C ARG A 625 7.63 8.66 -16.91
N LYS A 626 8.01 7.80 -17.86
CA LYS A 626 9.28 7.06 -17.83
C LYS A 626 10.51 7.98 -17.91
N ASP A 627 10.43 9.06 -18.69
CA ASP A 627 11.53 9.99 -18.88
C ASP A 627 11.68 10.91 -17.65
N VAL A 628 10.57 11.30 -17.02
CA VAL A 628 10.59 12.01 -15.74
C VAL A 628 11.24 11.15 -14.67
N ALA A 629 10.83 9.87 -14.56
CA ALA A 629 11.41 8.93 -13.60
C ALA A 629 12.92 8.77 -13.82
N GLU A 630 13.35 8.61 -15.07
CA GLU A 630 14.77 8.48 -15.42
C GLU A 630 15.61 9.67 -14.98
N VAL A 631 15.14 10.90 -15.27
CA VAL A 631 15.92 12.11 -14.97
C VAL A 631 16.00 12.33 -13.45
N ILE A 632 14.91 12.13 -12.70
CA ILE A 632 14.91 12.23 -11.23
C ILE A 632 15.87 11.19 -10.64
N TYR A 633 15.75 9.94 -11.07
CA TYR A 633 16.61 8.85 -10.64
C TYR A 633 18.10 9.17 -10.80
N ARG A 634 18.52 9.59 -12.00
CA ARG A 634 19.94 9.90 -12.28
C ARG A 634 20.49 10.98 -11.38
N VAL A 635 19.69 12.03 -11.17
CA VAL A 635 20.05 13.15 -10.30
C VAL A 635 20.15 12.73 -8.83
N MET A 636 19.21 11.90 -8.36
CA MET A 636 19.25 11.36 -7.00
C MET A 636 20.44 10.44 -6.79
N VAL A 637 20.75 9.54 -7.74
CA VAL A 637 21.91 8.66 -7.65
C VAL A 637 23.22 9.45 -7.56
N ILE A 638 23.37 10.49 -8.39
CA ILE A 638 24.54 11.39 -8.32
C ILE A 638 24.68 11.99 -6.91
N LYS A 639 23.58 12.49 -6.35
CA LYS A 639 23.55 13.11 -5.02
C LYS A 639 23.86 12.09 -3.93
N ASP A 640 23.17 10.96 -3.92
CA ASP A 640 23.24 9.93 -2.88
C ASP A 640 24.62 9.26 -2.87
N MET A 641 25.28 9.13 -4.02
CA MET A 641 26.61 8.52 -4.14
C MET A 641 27.77 9.54 -4.13
N GLY A 642 27.47 10.84 -4.05
CA GLY A 642 28.49 11.90 -4.17
C GLY A 642 29.28 11.85 -5.48
N ALA A 643 28.68 11.34 -6.56
CA ALA A 643 29.34 11.16 -7.85
C ALA A 643 29.42 12.49 -8.63
N ASP A 644 30.41 12.62 -9.52
CA ASP A 644 30.49 13.79 -10.40
C ASP A 644 29.42 13.77 -11.49
N LYS A 645 29.15 12.61 -12.12
CA LYS A 645 28.13 12.45 -13.17
C LYS A 645 27.49 11.07 -13.11
N TYR A 646 26.32 10.93 -13.72
CA TYR A 646 25.64 9.64 -13.80
C TYR A 646 26.38 8.67 -14.74
N SER A 647 26.47 7.41 -14.33
CA SER A 647 26.91 6.30 -15.17
C SER A 647 26.19 5.01 -14.76
N ASP A 648 25.97 4.10 -15.72
CA ASP A 648 25.21 2.86 -15.46
C ASP A 648 25.89 1.95 -14.42
N GLY A 649 27.20 2.10 -14.20
CA GLY A 649 27.95 1.37 -13.18
C GLY A 649 27.74 1.86 -11.74
N LEU A 650 27.32 3.12 -11.55
CA LEU A 650 26.94 3.65 -10.23
C LEU A 650 25.66 2.97 -9.71
N ALA A 651 24.79 2.52 -10.62
CA ALA A 651 23.53 1.86 -10.30
C ALA A 651 23.65 0.39 -9.84
N VAL A 652 24.82 -0.25 -9.99
CA VAL A 652 25.03 -1.68 -9.70
C VAL A 652 25.72 -1.91 -8.35
N ALA A 653 26.10 -0.84 -7.66
CA ALA A 653 26.70 -0.89 -6.33
C ALA A 653 25.67 -0.88 -5.18
N GLN A 654 24.36 -0.88 -5.50
CA GLN A 654 23.24 -0.98 -4.56
C GLN A 654 22.74 -2.42 -4.45
#